data_AF-A0A966SS34-F1
#
_entry.id   AF-A0A966SS34-F1
#
_cell.length_a   1.000
_cell.length_b   1.000
_cell.length_c   1.000
_cell.angle_alpha   90.00
_cell.angle_beta   90.00
_cell.angle_gamma   90.00
#
_symmetry.space_group_name_H-M   'P 1'
#
loop_
_entity.id
_entity.type
_entity.pdbx_description
1 polymer ?
#
loop_
_entity_poly.entity_id
_entity_poly.type
_entity_poly.pdbx_seq_one_letter_code
_entity_poly.pdbx_strand_id
1 'polypeptide(L)'
;MIRKGLGVSLWIIAIGLSGLGLWAGRQVLDRGVVYGDPGTPFPEHDVTAHAVNTQLELEPDDVSMARTLDLVKDAGFGWIRQQVSWADIEPGHKGNFWDFERNQPTWTRWDTIARLAHDRNLRVIARLELPPPWSRPDGSYKSHPPVNVRDYADFAAAFASRYRDQIGYLQIWNEPNLTEEWGRRPVDPAAYVELLRAGYTGARQGNPKARILTASLAQTLEPDDETAAGLDDLVYFDRMYLHGAAPFFDIAAANGYGLWTGPNDHQVGAWYTNLPRVTLFRDVMVRHRDTSKPVWISEFGWNTQPEAWTGRPSPWGRVDEATQAAHLSGGYARAAREWPWLGPMAVWLMRQPRAEADDPTPFFALVREDWSTRPAYASLKASAASPILGVGMWQESAPGVRYEGTWQVTSDPKAFGGVLRETPAPNAHVRLAFEGTRLEVVTSVGPARGVAYVTIDGSYLLANERPRNRFGQATLDLGAPQSGDAKRFLVASGLPDGRHEFELTVSGDVGTGSSAPGVAFDGVVVSRDRTFAAETVYVLGLIASGFGGLWLFRASVGRAVIDGIDYFRADPAVPGDLLGLGQDPQAGRTTSRSWFSPAYDGSRTLTGDVSTRTKVFQGLAEGGTTAPKGLTVGWIQRDWISDAILAFPAILPLAPVALSTPLGRFSPVELGLLGLTLLAVLRGMLRSGHVDPYGENQASSRVGVQLDGLVIAALSLGVIGTIAAASSAYPNPAWREWRQVIIEPVTWFLLARFVASRDDAERRLAFALVLGASAVSALALGQWVLGVGLVGADGVERARALYPSPNNLALFIGRVAPVAFVLALWPLHTGHRLVRWWLRASVVVIVAGVAVTYSRGAWLAVAIALRRCAIASSRCPRARNNTGG
;
A
#
# COMPACT_ATOMS: atom_id res chain seq x y z
N MET A 1 0.17 -27.26 36.35
CA MET A 1 1.27 -26.89 35.40
C MET A 1 0.77 -26.39 34.05
N ILE A 2 -0.33 -26.92 33.49
CA ILE A 2 -0.88 -26.55 32.16
C ILE A 2 -0.97 -25.02 31.90
N ARG A 3 -1.42 -24.23 32.89
CA ARG A 3 -1.51 -22.75 32.80
C ARG A 3 -0.18 -22.01 32.54
N LYS A 4 1.01 -22.61 32.83
CA LYS A 4 2.30 -21.90 32.74
C LYS A 4 2.88 -21.84 31.32
N GLY A 5 2.70 -22.89 30.51
CA GLY A 5 3.05 -22.85 29.08
C GLY A 5 2.02 -22.06 28.26
N LEU A 6 0.76 -22.10 28.71
CA LEU A 6 -0.36 -21.43 28.06
C LEU A 6 -0.14 -19.91 27.94
N GLY A 7 0.38 -19.23 28.97
CA GLY A 7 0.55 -17.76 28.93
C GLY A 7 1.52 -17.25 27.85
N VAL A 8 2.68 -17.89 27.70
CA VAL A 8 3.66 -17.53 26.65
C VAL A 8 3.16 -17.95 25.26
N SER A 9 2.53 -19.12 25.17
CA SER A 9 1.95 -19.60 23.90
C SER A 9 0.81 -18.69 23.44
N LEU A 10 -0.10 -18.30 24.34
CA LEU A 10 -1.18 -17.34 24.07
C LEU A 10 -0.65 -15.96 23.68
N TRP A 11 0.52 -15.53 24.18
CA TRP A 11 1.11 -14.25 23.76
C TRP A 11 1.78 -14.32 22.39
N ILE A 12 2.47 -15.42 22.07
CA ILE A 12 2.99 -15.67 20.72
C ILE A 12 1.84 -15.82 19.72
N ILE A 13 0.76 -16.49 20.12
CA ILE A 13 -0.49 -16.58 19.35
C ILE A 13 -1.14 -15.19 19.22
N ALA A 14 -1.18 -14.37 20.26
CA ALA A 14 -1.72 -13.01 20.18
C ALA A 14 -0.92 -12.13 19.21
N ILE A 15 0.41 -12.13 19.28
CA ILE A 15 1.26 -11.41 18.31
C ILE A 15 1.12 -12.00 16.91
N GLY A 16 1.06 -13.33 16.78
CA GLY A 16 0.83 -14.01 15.51
C GLY A 16 -0.51 -13.64 14.88
N LEU A 17 -1.58 -13.61 15.67
CA LEU A 17 -2.93 -13.20 15.25
C LEU A 17 -3.04 -11.69 15.00
N SER A 18 -2.36 -10.85 15.79
CA SER A 18 -2.28 -9.41 15.52
C SER A 18 -1.50 -9.14 14.23
N GLY A 19 -0.38 -9.82 14.00
CA GLY A 19 0.41 -9.72 12.77
C GLY A 19 -0.32 -10.28 11.55
N LEU A 20 -1.01 -11.41 11.70
CA LEU A 20 -1.89 -11.99 10.69
C LEU A 20 -3.09 -11.07 10.41
N GLY A 21 -3.67 -10.43 11.43
CA GLY A 21 -4.73 -9.44 11.31
C GLY A 21 -4.27 -8.13 10.66
N LEU A 22 -3.03 -7.72 10.90
CA LEU A 22 -2.41 -6.55 10.25
C LEU A 22 -2.09 -6.85 8.77
N TRP A 23 -1.65 -8.08 8.47
CA TRP A 23 -1.46 -8.57 7.11
C TRP A 23 -2.80 -8.72 6.38
N ALA A 24 -3.78 -9.41 6.96
CA ALA A 24 -5.12 -9.61 6.37
C ALA A 24 -5.87 -8.28 6.22
N GLY A 25 -5.81 -7.39 7.23
CA GLY A 25 -6.37 -6.04 7.15
C GLY A 25 -5.77 -5.23 6.00
N ARG A 26 -4.45 -5.28 5.80
CA ARG A 26 -3.80 -4.67 4.62
C ARG A 26 -4.18 -5.36 3.31
N GLN A 27 -4.37 -6.68 3.29
CA GLN A 27 -4.83 -7.41 2.08
C GLN A 27 -6.31 -7.16 1.74
N VAL A 28 -7.13 -6.70 2.69
CA VAL A 28 -8.55 -6.40 2.49
C VAL A 28 -8.80 -4.90 2.25
N LEU A 29 -8.03 -4.02 2.88
CA LEU A 29 -8.24 -2.55 2.82
C LEU A 29 -7.33 -1.87 1.79
N ASP A 30 -6.06 -2.28 1.68
CA ASP A 30 -5.04 -1.60 0.87
C ASP A 30 -4.77 -2.31 -0.47
N ARG A 31 -5.33 -3.51 -0.70
CA ARG A 31 -4.99 -4.32 -1.88
C ARG A 31 -5.57 -3.68 -3.14
N GLY A 32 -4.71 -3.48 -4.14
CA GLY A 32 -5.05 -2.77 -5.37
C GLY A 32 -4.92 -1.24 -5.26
N VAL A 33 -4.65 -0.67 -4.09
CA VAL A 33 -4.49 0.79 -3.91
C VAL A 33 -3.00 1.17 -3.91
N VAL A 34 -2.62 2.11 -4.77
CA VAL A 34 -1.25 2.66 -4.78
C VAL A 34 -1.12 3.78 -3.74
N TYR A 35 -0.16 3.60 -2.83
CA TYR A 35 0.21 4.59 -1.81
C TYR A 35 1.67 5.02 -1.96
N GLY A 36 1.97 6.27 -1.60
CA GLY A 36 3.29 6.87 -1.76
C GLY A 36 3.52 7.44 -3.16
N ASP A 37 4.78 7.48 -3.60
CA ASP A 37 5.16 7.96 -4.93
C ASP A 37 4.61 6.98 -6.01
N PRO A 38 3.79 7.45 -6.97
CA PRO A 38 3.26 6.61 -8.05
C PRO A 38 4.35 6.15 -9.04
N GLY A 39 5.58 6.69 -8.95
CA GLY A 39 6.73 6.29 -9.75
C GLY A 39 6.83 7.08 -11.04
N THR A 40 7.13 6.39 -12.14
CA THR A 40 7.12 7.00 -13.48
C THR A 40 5.70 6.98 -14.06
N PRO A 41 5.23 8.09 -14.65
CA PRO A 41 3.96 8.13 -15.39
C PRO A 41 3.95 7.11 -16.53
N PHE A 42 2.76 6.59 -16.82
CA PHE A 42 2.55 5.65 -17.89
C PHE A 42 2.39 6.39 -19.24
N PRO A 43 2.78 5.76 -20.36
CA PRO A 43 2.43 6.25 -21.68
C PRO A 43 0.94 6.54 -21.79
N GLU A 44 0.59 7.67 -22.42
CA GLU A 44 -0.78 8.11 -22.64
C GLU A 44 -1.66 8.29 -21.37
N HIS A 45 -1.07 8.51 -20.19
CA HIS A 45 -1.83 8.81 -18.95
C HIS A 45 -2.33 10.27 -18.87
N ASP A 46 -1.88 11.15 -19.76
CA ASP A 46 -2.28 12.57 -19.87
C ASP A 46 -3.54 12.79 -20.72
N VAL A 47 -4.30 11.73 -20.98
CA VAL A 47 -5.48 11.72 -21.84
C VAL A 47 -6.74 11.64 -20.98
N THR A 48 -7.91 12.00 -21.53
CA THR A 48 -9.16 11.80 -20.75
C THR A 48 -9.41 10.32 -20.53
N ALA A 49 -9.72 9.94 -19.28
CA ALA A 49 -10.06 8.58 -18.90
C ALA A 49 -11.41 8.14 -19.48
N HIS A 50 -12.30 9.09 -19.80
CA HIS A 50 -13.63 8.80 -20.32
C HIS A 50 -13.59 8.32 -21.77
N ALA A 51 -13.88 7.03 -21.95
CA ALA A 51 -14.10 6.38 -23.24
C ALA A 51 -15.49 5.73 -23.29
N VAL A 52 -15.97 5.39 -24.49
CA VAL A 52 -17.24 4.67 -24.67
C VAL A 52 -17.19 3.73 -25.88
N ASN A 53 -17.86 2.60 -25.78
CA ASN A 53 -18.05 1.67 -26.88
C ASN A 53 -19.17 2.15 -27.82
N THR A 54 -18.93 2.06 -29.12
CA THR A 54 -19.88 2.46 -30.16
C THR A 54 -20.11 1.34 -31.16
N GLN A 55 -21.34 1.25 -31.67
CA GLN A 55 -21.75 0.33 -32.74
C GLN A 55 -22.24 1.12 -33.96
N LEU A 56 -21.38 2.02 -34.46
CA LEU A 56 -21.67 2.92 -35.58
C LEU A 56 -21.90 2.15 -36.89
N GLU A 57 -21.31 0.97 -37.02
CA GLU A 57 -21.51 0.04 -38.11
C GLU A 57 -22.97 -0.44 -38.24
N LEU A 58 -23.73 -0.45 -37.14
CA LEU A 58 -25.14 -0.83 -37.12
C LEU A 58 -26.11 0.34 -37.32
N GLU A 59 -25.64 1.59 -37.24
CA GLU A 59 -26.47 2.77 -37.50
C GLU A 59 -27.00 2.74 -38.96
N PRO A 60 -28.25 3.15 -39.20
CA PRO A 60 -28.86 3.04 -40.53
C PRO A 60 -28.16 3.92 -41.57
N ASP A 61 -27.70 5.10 -41.17
CA ASP A 61 -27.19 6.16 -42.05
C ASP A 61 -26.13 7.06 -41.37
N ASP A 62 -25.41 7.82 -42.19
CA ASP A 62 -24.36 8.76 -41.77
C ASP A 62 -24.85 9.86 -40.81
N VAL A 63 -26.14 10.22 -40.88
CA VAL A 63 -26.75 11.23 -39.99
C VAL A 63 -26.89 10.68 -38.57
N SER A 64 -27.29 9.41 -38.46
CA SER A 64 -27.38 8.68 -37.21
C SER A 64 -25.99 8.43 -36.61
N MET A 65 -24.99 8.06 -37.43
CA MET A 65 -23.59 7.98 -36.98
C MET A 65 -23.09 9.32 -36.44
N ALA A 66 -23.32 10.41 -37.16
CA ALA A 66 -22.94 11.76 -36.75
C ALA A 66 -23.61 12.15 -35.42
N ARG A 67 -24.91 11.91 -35.28
CA ARG A 67 -25.68 12.22 -34.05
C ARG A 67 -25.21 11.39 -32.85
N THR A 68 -24.87 10.12 -33.03
CA THR A 68 -24.28 9.29 -31.97
C THR A 68 -22.92 9.86 -31.54
N LEU A 69 -22.07 10.27 -32.49
CA LEU A 69 -20.78 10.90 -32.18
C LEU A 69 -20.90 12.32 -31.58
N ASP A 70 -21.94 13.09 -31.94
CA ASP A 70 -22.26 14.37 -31.30
C ASP A 70 -22.61 14.17 -29.82
N LEU A 71 -23.41 13.15 -29.50
CA LEU A 71 -23.74 12.78 -28.11
C LEU A 71 -22.50 12.25 -27.35
N VAL A 72 -21.60 11.49 -28.00
CA VAL A 72 -20.31 11.09 -27.41
C VAL A 72 -19.50 12.32 -27.00
N LYS A 73 -19.42 13.32 -27.91
CA LYS A 73 -18.66 14.55 -27.65
C LYS A 73 -19.32 15.42 -26.58
N ASP A 74 -20.64 15.56 -26.61
CA ASP A 74 -21.43 16.34 -25.65
C ASP A 74 -21.36 15.77 -24.22
N ALA A 75 -21.26 14.44 -24.08
CA ALA A 75 -21.01 13.78 -22.79
C ALA A 75 -19.55 13.90 -22.30
N GLY A 76 -18.65 14.54 -23.06
CA GLY A 76 -17.26 14.78 -22.64
C GLY A 76 -16.31 13.58 -22.81
N PHE A 77 -16.73 12.51 -23.50
CA PHE A 77 -15.83 11.43 -23.88
C PHE A 77 -14.79 11.94 -24.89
N GLY A 78 -13.54 11.50 -24.76
CA GLY A 78 -12.48 11.78 -25.74
C GLY A 78 -12.15 10.61 -26.66
N TRP A 79 -12.72 9.45 -26.38
CA TRP A 79 -12.41 8.19 -27.06
C TRP A 79 -13.68 7.41 -27.40
N ILE A 80 -13.68 6.79 -28.58
CA ILE A 80 -14.57 5.69 -28.91
C ILE A 80 -13.77 4.39 -29.04
N ARG A 81 -14.32 3.28 -28.54
CA ARG A 81 -13.92 1.93 -28.94
C ARG A 81 -14.94 1.44 -29.96
N GLN A 82 -14.46 1.13 -31.16
CA GLN A 82 -15.28 0.87 -32.33
C GLN A 82 -14.90 -0.50 -32.92
N GLN A 83 -15.90 -1.35 -33.10
CA GLN A 83 -15.77 -2.64 -33.78
C GLN A 83 -15.42 -2.43 -35.27
N VAL A 84 -14.50 -3.24 -35.77
CA VAL A 84 -14.08 -3.27 -37.18
C VAL A 84 -14.08 -4.72 -37.64
N SER A 85 -15.18 -5.11 -38.29
CA SER A 85 -15.31 -6.42 -38.94
C SER A 85 -14.39 -6.47 -40.16
N TRP A 86 -13.46 -7.43 -40.18
CA TRP A 86 -12.65 -7.75 -41.36
C TRP A 86 -13.54 -8.33 -42.47
N ALA A 87 -14.51 -9.17 -42.12
CA ALA A 87 -15.47 -9.75 -43.05
C ALA A 87 -16.27 -8.70 -43.85
N ASP A 88 -16.62 -7.57 -43.23
CA ASP A 88 -17.38 -6.50 -43.88
C ASP A 88 -16.51 -5.69 -44.86
N ILE A 89 -15.19 -5.63 -44.60
CA ILE A 89 -14.22 -4.91 -45.43
C ILE A 89 -13.72 -5.76 -46.60
N GLU A 90 -13.44 -7.05 -46.39
CA GLU A 90 -12.79 -7.92 -47.38
C GLU A 90 -13.62 -9.19 -47.64
N PRO A 91 -14.91 -9.08 -48.04
CA PRO A 91 -15.87 -10.20 -47.96
C PRO A 91 -15.58 -11.35 -48.93
N GLY A 92 -15.13 -11.05 -50.15
CA GLY A 92 -15.11 -12.03 -51.25
C GLY A 92 -13.86 -12.89 -51.33
N HIS A 93 -12.68 -12.27 -51.33
CA HIS A 93 -11.37 -12.91 -51.36
C HIS A 93 -10.30 -11.88 -50.98
N LYS A 94 -9.07 -12.34 -50.70
CA LYS A 94 -7.94 -11.48 -50.38
C LYS A 94 -7.68 -10.43 -51.49
N GLY A 95 -7.65 -9.16 -51.11
CA GLY A 95 -7.54 -7.98 -51.97
C GLY A 95 -8.88 -7.40 -52.43
N ASN A 96 -10.03 -8.06 -52.17
CA ASN A 96 -11.33 -7.56 -52.63
C ASN A 96 -11.98 -6.58 -51.64
N PHE A 97 -11.76 -5.30 -51.89
CA PHE A 97 -12.37 -4.19 -51.12
C PHE A 97 -13.54 -3.51 -51.85
N TRP A 98 -14.27 -4.25 -52.69
CA TRP A 98 -15.40 -3.74 -53.46
C TRP A 98 -16.69 -4.53 -53.18
N ASP A 99 -17.75 -3.79 -52.87
CA ASP A 99 -19.11 -4.29 -52.75
C ASP A 99 -19.79 -4.19 -54.13
N PHE A 100 -19.96 -5.32 -54.80
CA PHE A 100 -20.59 -5.39 -56.12
C PHE A 100 -22.11 -5.23 -56.08
N GLU A 101 -22.77 -5.48 -54.95
CA GLU A 101 -24.23 -5.29 -54.81
C GLU A 101 -24.57 -3.82 -54.64
N ARG A 102 -23.76 -3.09 -53.86
CA ARG A 102 -23.92 -1.64 -53.62
C ARG A 102 -23.11 -0.77 -54.58
N ASN A 103 -22.28 -1.39 -55.43
CA ASN A 103 -21.39 -0.74 -56.40
C ASN A 103 -20.51 0.36 -55.78
N GLN A 104 -19.86 0.06 -54.66
CA GLN A 104 -19.02 0.99 -53.90
C GLN A 104 -17.85 0.28 -53.18
N PRO A 105 -16.80 1.01 -52.75
CA PRO A 105 -15.79 0.44 -51.86
C PRO A 105 -16.40 -0.02 -50.53
N THR A 106 -15.99 -1.18 -50.03
CA THR A 106 -16.41 -1.69 -48.70
C THR A 106 -15.96 -0.76 -47.57
N TRP A 107 -14.81 -0.12 -47.73
CA TRP A 107 -14.25 0.89 -46.80
C TRP A 107 -15.16 2.09 -46.52
N THR A 108 -16.12 2.40 -47.39
CA THR A 108 -16.91 3.65 -47.37
C THR A 108 -17.51 3.94 -46.00
N ARG A 109 -18.05 2.92 -45.32
CA ARG A 109 -18.70 3.11 -44.01
C ARG A 109 -17.67 3.44 -42.91
N TRP A 110 -16.50 2.83 -42.92
CA TRP A 110 -15.45 3.11 -41.93
C TRP A 110 -14.72 4.42 -42.23
N ASP A 111 -14.62 4.81 -43.50
CA ASP A 111 -14.13 6.14 -43.90
C ASP A 111 -15.03 7.25 -43.33
N THR A 112 -16.36 7.08 -43.40
CA THR A 112 -17.31 7.99 -42.74
C THR A 112 -17.10 8.02 -41.23
N ILE A 113 -16.96 6.87 -40.55
CA ILE A 113 -16.73 6.81 -39.10
C ILE A 113 -15.43 7.52 -38.70
N ALA A 114 -14.31 7.18 -39.37
CA ALA A 114 -13.00 7.74 -39.07
C ALA A 114 -12.96 9.26 -39.27
N ARG A 115 -13.55 9.74 -40.37
CA ARG A 115 -13.74 11.18 -40.63
C ARG A 115 -14.61 11.84 -39.56
N LEU A 116 -15.81 11.33 -39.28
CA LEU A 116 -16.74 11.93 -38.32
C LEU A 116 -16.17 11.98 -36.88
N ALA A 117 -15.36 11.00 -36.49
CA ALA A 117 -14.64 11.00 -35.21
C ALA A 117 -13.50 12.03 -35.21
N HIS A 118 -12.71 12.09 -36.29
CA HIS A 118 -11.64 13.07 -36.46
C HIS A 118 -12.15 14.52 -36.43
N ASP A 119 -13.24 14.82 -37.17
CA ASP A 119 -13.92 16.11 -37.22
C ASP A 119 -14.36 16.61 -35.82
N ARG A 120 -14.58 15.68 -34.88
CA ARG A 120 -15.01 15.95 -33.48
C ARG A 120 -13.86 15.93 -32.48
N ASN A 121 -12.61 15.74 -32.92
CA ASN A 121 -11.47 15.47 -32.06
C ASN A 121 -11.76 14.31 -31.07
N LEU A 122 -12.32 13.22 -31.59
CA LEU A 122 -12.49 11.95 -30.88
C LEU A 122 -11.40 10.97 -31.34
N ARG A 123 -10.74 10.32 -30.39
CA ARG A 123 -9.74 9.29 -30.67
C ARG A 123 -10.43 7.94 -30.82
N VAL A 124 -9.94 7.10 -31.72
CA VAL A 124 -10.54 5.80 -32.03
C VAL A 124 -9.61 4.67 -31.57
N ILE A 125 -10.16 3.75 -30.78
CA ILE A 125 -9.62 2.41 -30.54
C ILE A 125 -10.36 1.47 -31.50
N ALA A 126 -9.70 1.07 -32.59
CA ALA A 126 -10.28 0.17 -33.59
C ALA A 126 -10.07 -1.30 -33.17
N ARG A 127 -11.15 -2.03 -32.88
CA ARG A 127 -11.11 -3.46 -32.55
C ARG A 127 -11.20 -4.28 -33.85
N LEU A 128 -10.05 -4.79 -34.31
CA LEU A 128 -9.94 -5.60 -35.52
C LEU A 128 -10.26 -7.06 -35.22
N GLU A 129 -11.23 -7.65 -35.92
CA GLU A 129 -11.75 -9.01 -35.66
C GLU A 129 -12.64 -9.54 -36.80
N LEU A 130 -13.39 -10.63 -36.55
CA LEU A 130 -14.36 -11.26 -37.46
C LEU A 130 -13.82 -11.54 -38.88
N PRO A 131 -13.00 -12.60 -39.05
CA PRO A 131 -12.40 -12.91 -40.34
C PRO A 131 -13.42 -13.27 -41.43
N PRO A 132 -13.18 -12.84 -42.69
CA PRO A 132 -14.05 -13.16 -43.82
C PRO A 132 -14.10 -14.68 -44.06
N PRO A 133 -15.21 -15.21 -44.62
CA PRO A 133 -15.38 -16.64 -44.85
C PRO A 133 -14.20 -17.32 -45.57
N TRP A 134 -13.61 -16.67 -46.58
CA TRP A 134 -12.48 -17.22 -47.34
C TRP A 134 -11.19 -17.43 -46.54
N SER A 135 -11.04 -16.78 -45.38
CA SER A 135 -9.85 -16.84 -44.53
C SER A 135 -9.90 -17.93 -43.45
N ARG A 136 -11.06 -18.58 -43.30
CA ARG A 136 -11.38 -19.54 -42.23
C ARG A 136 -11.99 -20.82 -42.85
N PRO A 137 -12.06 -21.95 -42.13
CA PRO A 137 -12.61 -23.19 -42.70
C PRO A 137 -14.08 -23.03 -43.11
N ASP A 138 -14.50 -23.66 -44.21
CA ASP A 138 -15.89 -23.62 -44.69
C ASP A 138 -16.86 -24.09 -43.59
N GLY A 139 -17.96 -23.35 -43.42
CA GLY A 139 -18.98 -23.65 -42.40
C GLY A 139 -18.55 -23.40 -40.94
N SER A 140 -17.33 -22.92 -40.67
CA SER A 140 -16.91 -22.53 -39.33
C SER A 140 -17.72 -21.34 -38.79
N TYR A 141 -17.64 -21.08 -37.48
CA TYR A 141 -18.30 -19.93 -36.86
C TYR A 141 -17.59 -18.60 -37.18
N LYS A 142 -18.30 -17.47 -37.11
CA LYS A 142 -17.82 -16.15 -37.57
C LYS A 142 -16.57 -15.63 -36.85
N SER A 143 -16.40 -16.01 -35.59
CA SER A 143 -15.24 -15.72 -34.73
C SER A 143 -14.17 -16.81 -34.78
N HIS A 144 -14.19 -17.70 -35.78
CA HIS A 144 -13.08 -18.63 -35.96
C HIS A 144 -11.83 -17.86 -36.43
N PRO A 145 -10.66 -18.01 -35.78
CA PRO A 145 -9.43 -17.34 -36.21
C PRO A 145 -9.03 -17.76 -37.63
N PRO A 146 -8.31 -16.91 -38.38
CA PRO A 146 -7.92 -17.22 -39.76
C PRO A 146 -6.97 -18.43 -39.81
N VAL A 147 -7.11 -19.26 -40.85
CA VAL A 147 -6.22 -20.43 -41.08
C VAL A 147 -4.77 -19.97 -41.29
N ASN A 148 -4.59 -18.80 -41.88
CA ASN A 148 -3.29 -18.18 -42.13
C ASN A 148 -3.23 -16.79 -41.49
N VAL A 149 -2.51 -16.68 -40.37
CA VAL A 149 -2.33 -15.40 -39.64
C VAL A 149 -1.67 -14.30 -40.47
N ARG A 150 -0.98 -14.62 -41.58
CA ARG A 150 -0.42 -13.60 -42.49
C ARG A 150 -1.49 -12.81 -43.22
N ASP A 151 -2.64 -13.42 -43.51
CA ASP A 151 -3.73 -12.71 -44.17
C ASP A 151 -4.32 -11.64 -43.23
N TYR A 152 -4.35 -11.93 -41.92
CA TYR A 152 -4.71 -10.95 -40.88
C TYR A 152 -3.65 -9.86 -40.69
N ALA A 153 -2.35 -10.20 -40.81
CA ALA A 153 -1.29 -9.19 -40.82
C ALA A 153 -1.40 -8.23 -42.01
N ASP A 154 -1.67 -8.75 -43.21
CA ASP A 154 -1.86 -7.94 -44.41
C ASP A 154 -3.10 -7.04 -44.30
N PHE A 155 -4.20 -7.55 -43.73
CA PHE A 155 -5.38 -6.75 -43.40
C PHE A 155 -5.08 -5.64 -42.39
N ALA A 156 -4.40 -5.96 -41.28
CA ALA A 156 -3.99 -4.98 -40.27
C ALA A 156 -3.06 -3.91 -40.85
N ALA A 157 -2.17 -4.27 -41.79
CA ALA A 157 -1.32 -3.34 -42.52
C ALA A 157 -2.13 -2.42 -43.45
N ALA A 158 -3.10 -2.96 -44.20
CA ALA A 158 -3.98 -2.18 -45.06
C ALA A 158 -4.82 -1.17 -44.25
N PHE A 159 -5.43 -1.62 -43.14
CA PHE A 159 -6.19 -0.77 -42.23
C PHE A 159 -5.31 0.34 -41.62
N ALA A 160 -4.17 -0.02 -41.04
CA ALA A 160 -3.27 0.93 -40.39
C ALA A 160 -2.66 1.93 -41.38
N SER A 161 -2.36 1.50 -42.61
CA SER A 161 -1.89 2.40 -43.68
C SER A 161 -2.98 3.36 -44.14
N ARG A 162 -4.23 2.90 -44.26
CA ARG A 162 -5.37 3.72 -44.70
C ARG A 162 -5.68 4.83 -43.71
N TYR A 163 -5.74 4.50 -42.42
CA TYR A 163 -6.13 5.43 -41.36
C TYR A 163 -4.96 6.01 -40.55
N ARG A 164 -3.74 5.96 -41.09
CA ARG A 164 -2.47 6.31 -40.40
C ARG A 164 -2.46 7.64 -39.62
N ASP A 165 -3.19 8.64 -40.11
CA ASP A 165 -3.27 10.00 -39.54
C ASP A 165 -4.60 10.26 -38.77
N GLN A 166 -5.52 9.28 -38.73
CA GLN A 166 -6.84 9.39 -38.09
C GLN A 166 -7.04 8.40 -36.93
N ILE A 167 -6.55 7.16 -37.07
CA ILE A 167 -6.70 6.08 -36.09
C ILE A 167 -5.30 5.62 -35.65
N GLY A 168 -4.96 5.94 -34.40
CA GLY A 168 -3.66 5.61 -33.80
C GLY A 168 -3.64 4.34 -32.94
N TYR A 169 -4.80 3.77 -32.59
CA TYR A 169 -4.91 2.69 -31.58
C TYR A 169 -5.70 1.52 -32.15
N LEU A 170 -5.08 0.34 -32.18
CA LEU A 170 -5.66 -0.89 -32.71
C LEU A 170 -5.71 -1.94 -31.59
N GLN A 171 -6.91 -2.43 -31.26
CA GLN A 171 -7.11 -3.62 -30.44
C GLN A 171 -7.15 -4.84 -31.35
N ILE A 172 -6.30 -5.83 -31.05
CA ILE A 172 -6.27 -7.10 -31.78
C ILE A 172 -7.25 -8.07 -31.11
N TRP A 173 -8.35 -8.37 -31.79
CA TRP A 173 -9.40 -9.31 -31.36
C TRP A 173 -10.26 -8.88 -30.16
N ASN A 174 -11.29 -9.68 -29.87
CA ASN A 174 -12.18 -9.56 -28.71
C ASN A 174 -12.24 -10.86 -27.91
N GLU A 175 -12.06 -10.80 -26.59
CA GLU A 175 -12.37 -11.89 -25.64
C GLU A 175 -11.99 -13.33 -26.09
N PRO A 176 -10.76 -13.59 -26.60
CA PRO A 176 -10.36 -14.91 -27.12
C PRO A 176 -10.24 -15.99 -26.03
N ASN A 177 -10.52 -15.63 -24.77
CA ASN A 177 -10.71 -16.53 -23.64
C ASN A 177 -12.15 -17.03 -23.49
N LEU A 178 -13.09 -16.66 -24.37
CA LEU A 178 -14.41 -17.28 -24.50
C LEU A 178 -14.48 -18.19 -25.73
N THR A 179 -15.06 -19.38 -25.58
CA THR A 179 -15.24 -20.37 -26.65
C THR A 179 -16.08 -19.81 -27.79
N GLU A 180 -17.09 -18.98 -27.50
CA GLU A 180 -17.92 -18.30 -28.50
C GLU A 180 -17.13 -17.29 -29.34
N GLU A 181 -16.18 -16.57 -28.74
CA GLU A 181 -15.36 -15.53 -29.38
C GLU A 181 -14.06 -16.06 -29.99
N TRP A 182 -13.81 -17.37 -29.87
CA TRP A 182 -12.71 -18.08 -30.53
C TRP A 182 -13.18 -19.06 -31.64
N GLY A 183 -14.47 -19.03 -31.99
CA GLY A 183 -15.03 -19.81 -33.11
C GLY A 183 -15.71 -21.11 -32.71
N ARG A 184 -16.24 -21.20 -31.48
CA ARG A 184 -16.88 -22.39 -30.88
C ARG A 184 -15.96 -23.62 -30.82
N ARG A 185 -14.73 -23.37 -30.39
CA ARG A 185 -13.65 -24.36 -30.21
C ARG A 185 -12.92 -24.07 -28.89
N PRO A 186 -12.16 -25.04 -28.33
CA PRO A 186 -11.31 -24.80 -27.17
C PRO A 186 -10.43 -23.56 -27.36
N VAL A 187 -10.37 -22.73 -26.32
CA VAL A 187 -9.64 -21.46 -26.33
C VAL A 187 -8.13 -21.70 -26.25
N ASP A 188 -7.35 -20.93 -27.02
CA ASP A 188 -5.90 -21.18 -27.18
C ASP A 188 -5.10 -19.88 -27.02
N PRO A 189 -4.50 -19.64 -25.83
CA PRO A 189 -3.64 -18.49 -25.59
C PRO A 189 -2.42 -18.43 -26.53
N ALA A 190 -1.86 -19.57 -26.94
CA ALA A 190 -0.68 -19.61 -27.79
C ALA A 190 -1.03 -19.21 -29.23
N ALA A 191 -2.11 -19.74 -29.78
CA ALA A 191 -2.63 -19.33 -31.09
C ALA A 191 -3.05 -17.86 -31.10
N TYR A 192 -3.63 -17.35 -30.00
CA TYR A 192 -3.92 -15.93 -29.87
C TYR A 192 -2.63 -15.07 -29.82
N VAL A 193 -1.54 -15.50 -29.17
CA VAL A 193 -0.24 -14.79 -29.23
C VAL A 193 0.30 -14.73 -30.67
N GLU A 194 0.14 -15.76 -31.49
CA GLU A 194 0.53 -15.71 -32.90
C GLU A 194 -0.35 -14.77 -33.74
N LEU A 195 -1.65 -14.69 -33.45
CA LEU A 195 -2.55 -13.70 -34.05
C LEU A 195 -2.19 -12.27 -33.63
N LEU A 196 -1.87 -12.06 -32.35
CA LEU A 196 -1.39 -10.79 -31.79
C LEU A 196 -0.07 -10.36 -32.44
N ARG A 197 0.90 -11.28 -32.58
CA ARG A 197 2.18 -11.07 -33.27
C ARG A 197 1.95 -10.62 -34.72
N ALA A 198 1.05 -11.29 -35.43
CA ALA A 198 0.68 -10.97 -36.81
C ALA A 198 0.02 -9.59 -36.92
N GLY A 199 -0.99 -9.31 -36.10
CA GLY A 199 -1.68 -8.01 -36.05
C GLY A 199 -0.74 -6.85 -35.69
N TYR A 200 0.12 -7.02 -34.68
CA TYR A 200 1.15 -6.05 -34.29
C TYR A 200 2.09 -5.73 -35.46
N THR A 201 2.62 -6.78 -36.11
CA THR A 201 3.61 -6.63 -37.20
C THR A 201 2.99 -5.93 -38.40
N GLY A 202 1.80 -6.37 -38.84
CA GLY A 202 1.07 -5.74 -39.94
C GLY A 202 0.71 -4.28 -39.64
N ALA A 203 0.11 -4.02 -38.49
CA ALA A 203 -0.26 -2.67 -38.07
C ALA A 203 0.94 -1.71 -38.04
N ARG A 204 2.08 -2.14 -37.48
CA ARG A 204 3.32 -1.33 -37.43
C ARG A 204 3.98 -1.18 -38.81
N GLN A 205 3.78 -2.11 -39.74
CA GLN A 205 4.22 -1.98 -41.13
C GLN A 205 3.40 -0.91 -41.87
N GLY A 206 2.07 -0.89 -41.70
CA GLY A 206 1.20 0.14 -42.29
C GLY A 206 1.33 1.51 -41.63
N ASN A 207 1.49 1.55 -40.30
CA ASN A 207 1.72 2.75 -39.52
C ASN A 207 2.71 2.48 -38.36
N PRO A 208 3.99 2.88 -38.49
CA PRO A 208 5.00 2.69 -37.44
C PRO A 208 4.67 3.36 -36.10
N LYS A 209 3.71 4.30 -36.05
CA LYS A 209 3.25 4.97 -34.83
C LYS A 209 2.03 4.31 -34.17
N ALA A 210 1.41 3.30 -34.78
CA ALA A 210 0.21 2.65 -34.25
C ALA A 210 0.48 2.02 -32.88
N ARG A 211 -0.41 2.25 -31.91
CA ARG A 211 -0.37 1.66 -30.57
C ARG A 211 -1.25 0.43 -30.54
N ILE A 212 -0.68 -0.69 -30.11
CA ILE A 212 -1.35 -1.99 -30.17
C ILE A 212 -1.83 -2.39 -28.78
N LEU A 213 -3.14 -2.61 -28.66
CA LEU A 213 -3.79 -3.19 -27.50
C LEU A 213 -3.91 -4.71 -27.70
N THR A 214 -3.74 -5.48 -26.63
CA THR A 214 -4.21 -6.88 -26.62
C THR A 214 -5.73 -6.91 -26.80
N ALA A 215 -6.29 -8.08 -27.10
CA ALA A 215 -7.69 -8.34 -26.82
C ALA A 215 -8.00 -8.02 -25.36
N SER A 216 -9.16 -7.44 -25.14
CA SER A 216 -9.77 -7.37 -23.82
C SER A 216 -10.32 -8.75 -23.48
N LEU A 217 -9.87 -9.33 -22.36
CA LEU A 217 -10.30 -10.65 -21.92
C LEU A 217 -11.60 -10.54 -21.11
N ALA A 218 -12.51 -11.49 -21.31
CA ALA A 218 -13.79 -11.57 -20.61
C ALA A 218 -13.56 -11.91 -19.13
N GLN A 219 -14.11 -11.12 -18.22
CA GLN A 219 -14.00 -11.38 -16.77
C GLN A 219 -14.77 -12.65 -16.39
N THR A 220 -14.06 -13.77 -16.30
CA THR A 220 -14.64 -15.06 -15.98
C THR A 220 -13.71 -15.91 -15.11
N LEU A 221 -14.28 -16.96 -14.51
CA LEU A 221 -13.62 -17.98 -13.69
C LEU A 221 -13.76 -19.38 -14.32
N GLU A 222 -14.01 -19.46 -15.64
CA GLU A 222 -14.13 -20.73 -16.36
C GLU A 222 -12.91 -21.61 -16.09
N PRO A 223 -13.10 -22.91 -15.76
CA PRO A 223 -12.01 -23.82 -15.46
C PRO A 223 -11.19 -24.11 -16.71
N ASP A 224 -9.97 -24.60 -16.49
CA ASP A 224 -9.06 -25.09 -17.54
C ASP A 224 -9.50 -26.50 -18.00
N ASP A 225 -10.63 -26.55 -18.70
CA ASP A 225 -11.31 -27.75 -19.20
C ASP A 225 -11.75 -27.50 -20.66
N GLU A 226 -11.50 -28.44 -21.58
CA GLU A 226 -11.89 -28.31 -22.99
C GLU A 226 -13.41 -28.24 -23.21
N THR A 227 -14.21 -28.62 -22.21
CA THR A 227 -15.68 -28.54 -22.20
C THR A 227 -16.22 -27.23 -21.61
N ALA A 228 -15.36 -26.38 -21.05
CA ALA A 228 -15.73 -25.09 -20.49
C ALA A 228 -16.17 -24.07 -21.55
N ALA A 229 -16.92 -23.04 -21.13
CA ALA A 229 -17.35 -21.96 -22.02
C ALA A 229 -16.23 -20.96 -22.35
N GLY A 230 -15.03 -21.15 -21.79
CA GLY A 230 -13.87 -20.29 -21.93
C GLY A 230 -12.73 -20.69 -20.98
N LEU A 231 -11.91 -19.72 -20.58
CA LEU A 231 -10.87 -19.87 -19.57
C LEU A 231 -10.78 -18.59 -18.71
N ASP A 232 -10.49 -18.74 -17.41
CA ASP A 232 -10.17 -17.65 -16.49
C ASP A 232 -9.21 -16.63 -17.12
N ASP A 233 -9.58 -15.36 -17.06
CA ASP A 233 -8.89 -14.25 -17.71
C ASP A 233 -7.45 -14.03 -17.20
N LEU A 234 -7.18 -14.26 -15.92
CA LEU A 234 -5.85 -14.14 -15.33
C LEU A 234 -4.97 -15.31 -15.74
N VAL A 235 -5.53 -16.52 -15.82
CA VAL A 235 -4.82 -17.71 -16.33
C VAL A 235 -4.49 -17.55 -17.81
N TYR A 236 -5.44 -17.08 -18.61
CA TYR A 236 -5.24 -16.80 -20.03
C TYR A 236 -4.16 -15.71 -20.25
N PHE A 237 -4.23 -14.61 -19.50
CA PHE A 237 -3.26 -13.51 -19.59
C PHE A 237 -1.85 -13.93 -19.14
N ASP A 238 -1.73 -14.76 -18.09
CA ASP A 238 -0.44 -15.32 -17.67
C ASP A 238 0.17 -16.21 -18.76
N ARG A 239 -0.64 -17.07 -19.38
CA ARG A 239 -0.23 -17.91 -20.51
C ARG A 239 0.21 -17.09 -21.72
N MET A 240 -0.45 -15.98 -22.04
CA MET A 240 0.01 -15.07 -23.10
C MET A 240 1.46 -14.60 -22.87
N TYR A 241 1.82 -14.22 -21.63
CA TYR A 241 3.21 -13.87 -21.31
C TYR A 241 4.17 -15.06 -21.43
N LEU A 242 3.77 -16.25 -20.97
CA LEU A 242 4.57 -17.47 -21.09
C LEU A 242 4.81 -17.88 -22.55
N HIS A 243 3.87 -17.59 -23.45
CA HIS A 243 4.02 -17.76 -24.91
C HIS A 243 4.72 -16.58 -25.61
N GLY A 244 5.18 -15.58 -24.86
CA GLY A 244 6.02 -14.50 -25.38
C GLY A 244 5.26 -13.32 -25.99
N ALA A 245 4.06 -12.99 -25.48
CA ALA A 245 3.28 -11.82 -25.94
C ALA A 245 3.96 -10.47 -25.69
N ALA A 246 4.86 -10.36 -24.70
CA ALA A 246 5.40 -9.09 -24.20
C ALA A 246 5.89 -8.07 -25.26
N PRO A 247 6.64 -8.43 -26.33
CA PRO A 247 7.05 -7.45 -27.35
C PRO A 247 5.95 -7.07 -28.36
N PHE A 248 4.78 -7.72 -28.36
CA PHE A 248 3.73 -7.60 -29.40
C PHE A 248 2.48 -6.81 -28.96
N PHE A 249 2.57 -6.05 -27.87
CA PHE A 249 1.56 -5.06 -27.49
C PHE A 249 2.19 -3.90 -26.73
N ASP A 250 1.59 -2.72 -26.86
CA ASP A 250 1.98 -1.50 -26.14
C ASP A 250 1.12 -1.25 -24.89
N ILE A 251 -0.11 -1.76 -24.89
CA ILE A 251 -1.13 -1.55 -23.85
C ILE A 251 -1.81 -2.90 -23.57
N ALA A 252 -2.00 -3.26 -22.31
CA ALA A 252 -2.81 -4.43 -21.94
C ALA A 252 -4.29 -4.02 -21.85
N ALA A 253 -5.18 -4.72 -22.54
CA ALA A 253 -6.62 -4.49 -22.44
C ALA A 253 -7.28 -5.52 -21.51
N ALA A 254 -8.24 -5.06 -20.71
CA ALA A 254 -9.07 -5.90 -19.85
C ALA A 254 -10.54 -5.47 -19.94
N ASN A 255 -11.48 -6.37 -19.60
CA ASN A 255 -12.84 -5.97 -19.28
C ASN A 255 -12.97 -5.72 -17.76
N GLY A 256 -13.89 -4.83 -17.39
CA GLY A 256 -13.97 -4.21 -16.06
C GLY A 256 -15.40 -3.97 -15.59
N TYR A 257 -16.35 -4.82 -15.96
CA TYR A 257 -17.69 -4.82 -15.41
C TYR A 257 -17.67 -4.95 -13.88
N GLY A 258 -18.55 -4.21 -13.19
CA GLY A 258 -18.77 -4.39 -11.75
C GLY A 258 -19.71 -5.54 -11.41
N LEU A 259 -20.46 -6.04 -12.40
CA LEU A 259 -21.36 -7.18 -12.32
C LEU A 259 -22.34 -7.04 -11.13
N TRP A 260 -22.26 -7.94 -10.15
CA TRP A 260 -23.13 -7.95 -8.96
C TRP A 260 -22.71 -6.98 -7.84
N THR A 261 -21.67 -6.17 -8.05
CA THR A 261 -21.04 -5.33 -7.01
C THR A 261 -20.94 -3.86 -7.42
N GLY A 262 -20.98 -2.95 -6.45
CA GLY A 262 -20.77 -1.52 -6.70
C GLY A 262 -19.30 -1.15 -6.89
N PRO A 263 -18.99 0.06 -7.40
CA PRO A 263 -17.61 0.48 -7.68
C PRO A 263 -16.71 0.54 -6.44
N ASN A 264 -17.29 0.63 -5.24
CA ASN A 264 -16.58 0.71 -3.96
C ASN A 264 -16.34 -0.68 -3.32
N ASP A 265 -16.50 -1.79 -4.04
CA ASP A 265 -16.12 -3.11 -3.53
C ASP A 265 -14.58 -3.27 -3.52
N HIS A 266 -13.97 -3.49 -2.36
CA HIS A 266 -12.52 -3.64 -2.22
C HIS A 266 -12.06 -5.11 -2.24
N GLN A 267 -12.95 -6.07 -2.53
CA GLN A 267 -12.58 -7.49 -2.62
C GLN A 267 -11.70 -7.77 -3.84
N VAL A 268 -10.39 -7.90 -3.61
CA VAL A 268 -9.41 -8.28 -4.64
C VAL A 268 -8.95 -9.72 -4.41
N GLY A 269 -9.32 -10.62 -5.32
CA GLY A 269 -8.91 -12.02 -5.30
C GLY A 269 -9.29 -12.77 -6.58
N ALA A 270 -8.55 -13.83 -6.89
CA ALA A 270 -8.70 -14.59 -8.13
C ALA A 270 -10.09 -15.26 -8.28
N TRP A 271 -10.84 -15.41 -7.19
CA TRP A 271 -12.19 -16.01 -7.17
C TRP A 271 -13.33 -14.99 -7.28
N TYR A 272 -13.03 -13.72 -7.54
CA TYR A 272 -14.02 -12.66 -7.70
C TYR A 272 -13.99 -12.08 -9.11
N THR A 273 -15.17 -11.92 -9.68
CA THR A 273 -15.42 -11.15 -10.91
C THR A 273 -16.13 -9.86 -10.51
N ASN A 274 -15.36 -8.78 -10.43
CA ASN A 274 -15.78 -7.44 -10.04
C ASN A 274 -14.80 -6.42 -10.65
N LEU A 275 -15.14 -5.12 -10.59
CA LEU A 275 -14.30 -4.04 -11.12
C LEU A 275 -12.83 -4.10 -10.65
N PRO A 276 -12.50 -4.26 -9.34
CA PRO A 276 -11.11 -4.25 -8.90
C PRO A 276 -10.32 -5.52 -9.29
N ARG A 277 -10.91 -6.54 -9.91
CA ARG A 277 -10.17 -7.69 -10.51
C ARG A 277 -9.09 -7.21 -11.48
N VAL A 278 -9.28 -6.06 -12.15
CA VAL A 278 -8.28 -5.43 -13.02
C VAL A 278 -6.92 -5.17 -12.32
N THR A 279 -6.90 -5.04 -10.99
CA THR A 279 -5.65 -4.96 -10.21
C THR A 279 -4.81 -6.24 -10.28
N LEU A 280 -5.43 -7.41 -10.53
CA LEU A 280 -4.75 -8.68 -10.69
C LEU A 280 -4.11 -8.85 -12.07
N PHE A 281 -4.65 -8.20 -13.11
CA PHE A 281 -3.93 -8.05 -14.38
C PHE A 281 -2.61 -7.32 -14.14
N ARG A 282 -2.64 -6.25 -13.34
CA ARG A 282 -1.42 -5.52 -12.98
C ARG A 282 -0.43 -6.40 -12.20
N ASP A 283 -0.90 -7.23 -11.26
CA ASP A 283 -0.06 -8.24 -10.58
C ASP A 283 0.58 -9.24 -11.58
N VAL A 284 -0.14 -9.69 -12.61
CA VAL A 284 0.41 -10.53 -13.70
C VAL A 284 1.54 -9.79 -14.45
N MET A 285 1.31 -8.55 -14.87
CA MET A 285 2.34 -7.74 -15.56
C MET A 285 3.60 -7.56 -14.68
N VAL A 286 3.42 -7.32 -13.38
CA VAL A 286 4.53 -7.19 -12.41
C VAL A 286 5.32 -8.49 -12.28
N ARG A 287 4.66 -9.67 -12.23
CA ARG A 287 5.35 -10.98 -12.21
C ARG A 287 6.20 -11.20 -13.46
N HIS A 288 5.71 -10.78 -14.63
CA HIS A 288 6.42 -10.85 -15.91
C HIS A 288 7.36 -9.66 -16.20
N ARG A 289 7.53 -8.74 -15.24
CA ARG A 289 8.38 -7.54 -15.30
C ARG A 289 7.98 -6.49 -16.36
N ASP A 290 6.77 -6.56 -16.91
CA ASP A 290 6.24 -5.58 -17.87
C ASP A 290 5.58 -4.38 -17.13
N THR A 291 6.36 -3.71 -16.27
CA THR A 291 5.81 -2.69 -15.37
C THR A 291 5.70 -1.31 -16.01
N SER A 292 6.21 -1.09 -17.22
CA SER A 292 6.19 0.22 -17.91
C SER A 292 4.91 0.48 -18.70
N LYS A 293 4.15 -0.57 -19.05
CA LYS A 293 2.92 -0.43 -19.86
C LYS A 293 1.68 -0.24 -19.00
N PRO A 294 0.68 0.52 -19.47
CA PRO A 294 -0.59 0.70 -18.79
C PRO A 294 -1.53 -0.49 -19.03
N VAL A 295 -2.58 -0.56 -18.20
CA VAL A 295 -3.78 -1.37 -18.46
C VAL A 295 -4.92 -0.43 -18.85
N TRP A 296 -5.67 -0.72 -19.91
CA TRP A 296 -6.88 0.03 -20.29
C TRP A 296 -8.10 -0.89 -20.12
N ILE A 297 -9.24 -0.34 -19.70
CA ILE A 297 -10.50 -1.10 -19.64
C ILE A 297 -11.26 -0.86 -20.93
N SER A 298 -11.42 -1.91 -21.75
CA SER A 298 -12.12 -1.82 -23.03
C SER A 298 -13.63 -1.92 -22.90
N GLU A 299 -14.15 -2.55 -21.84
CA GLU A 299 -15.58 -2.62 -21.55
C GLU A 299 -15.84 -2.48 -20.05
N PHE A 300 -16.66 -1.50 -19.68
CA PHE A 300 -16.94 -1.09 -18.31
C PHE A 300 -18.43 -0.80 -18.15
N GLY A 301 -19.11 -1.37 -17.14
CA GLY A 301 -20.48 -0.98 -16.85
C GLY A 301 -21.28 -1.89 -15.94
N TRP A 302 -22.56 -1.54 -15.84
CA TRP A 302 -23.63 -2.28 -15.16
C TRP A 302 -24.90 -2.25 -16.03
N ASN A 303 -25.64 -3.34 -16.00
CA ASN A 303 -26.82 -3.54 -16.85
C ASN A 303 -28.12 -3.12 -16.14
N THR A 304 -29.02 -2.45 -16.86
CA THR A 304 -30.31 -1.92 -16.33
C THR A 304 -31.55 -2.69 -16.79
N GLN A 305 -31.40 -3.98 -17.08
CA GLN A 305 -32.49 -4.85 -17.51
C GLN A 305 -33.70 -4.71 -16.57
N PRO A 306 -34.92 -4.43 -17.06
CA PRO A 306 -36.10 -4.31 -16.21
C PRO A 306 -36.44 -5.62 -15.48
N GLU A 307 -37.11 -5.51 -14.33
CA GLU A 307 -37.58 -6.71 -13.61
C GLU A 307 -38.66 -7.48 -14.36
N ALA A 308 -39.52 -6.78 -15.10
CA ALA A 308 -40.55 -7.37 -15.95
C ALA A 308 -40.05 -7.84 -17.33
N TRP A 309 -38.73 -7.97 -17.53
CA TRP A 309 -38.15 -8.44 -18.80
C TRP A 309 -38.44 -9.93 -19.05
N THR A 310 -38.81 -10.27 -20.27
CA THR A 310 -39.22 -11.62 -20.68
C THR A 310 -38.24 -12.32 -21.62
N GLY A 311 -37.19 -11.63 -22.09
CA GLY A 311 -36.10 -12.20 -22.88
C GLY A 311 -35.04 -12.90 -22.02
N ARG A 312 -33.83 -13.08 -22.56
CA ARG A 312 -32.72 -13.70 -21.82
C ARG A 312 -32.35 -12.86 -20.58
N PRO A 313 -32.12 -13.47 -19.41
CA PRO A 313 -31.64 -12.76 -18.23
C PRO A 313 -30.22 -12.24 -18.47
N SER A 314 -29.90 -11.06 -17.92
CA SER A 314 -28.56 -10.46 -17.99
C SER A 314 -27.53 -11.34 -17.25
N PRO A 315 -26.50 -11.88 -17.92
CA PRO A 315 -25.41 -12.59 -17.25
C PRO A 315 -24.54 -11.65 -16.40
N TRP A 316 -24.62 -10.33 -16.65
CA TRP A 316 -23.84 -9.30 -15.95
C TRP A 316 -24.51 -8.76 -14.69
N GLY A 317 -25.56 -9.42 -14.18
CA GLY A 317 -26.39 -8.90 -13.10
C GLY A 317 -27.31 -7.75 -13.55
N ARG A 318 -27.94 -7.09 -12.59
CA ARG A 318 -28.97 -6.05 -12.80
C ARG A 318 -28.93 -4.99 -11.71
N VAL A 319 -29.01 -3.72 -12.10
CA VAL A 319 -29.25 -2.56 -11.22
C VAL A 319 -30.33 -1.65 -11.82
N ASP A 320 -30.88 -0.70 -11.06
CA ASP A 320 -31.73 0.36 -11.61
C ASP A 320 -30.90 1.46 -12.33
N GLU A 321 -31.54 2.32 -13.11
CA GLU A 321 -30.85 3.37 -13.89
C GLU A 321 -30.13 4.44 -13.03
N ALA A 322 -30.61 4.74 -11.82
CA ALA A 322 -29.95 5.69 -10.94
C ALA A 322 -28.72 5.07 -10.27
N THR A 323 -28.82 3.80 -9.88
CA THR A 323 -27.69 2.99 -9.40
C THR A 323 -26.63 2.82 -10.50
N GLN A 324 -27.03 2.55 -11.76
CA GLN A 324 -26.10 2.53 -12.91
C GLN A 324 -25.32 3.85 -13.04
N ALA A 325 -26.02 4.99 -12.97
CA ALA A 325 -25.40 6.30 -13.07
C ALA A 325 -24.38 6.56 -11.94
N ALA A 326 -24.74 6.23 -10.70
CA ALA A 326 -23.85 6.33 -9.55
C ALA A 326 -22.65 5.38 -9.64
N HIS A 327 -22.86 4.17 -10.16
CA HIS A 327 -21.81 3.15 -10.28
C HIS A 327 -20.77 3.50 -11.35
N LEU A 328 -21.20 3.95 -12.53
CA LEU A 328 -20.31 4.39 -13.60
C LEU A 328 -19.42 5.56 -13.16
N SER A 329 -20.01 6.64 -12.65
CA SER A 329 -19.25 7.80 -12.15
C SER A 329 -18.38 7.46 -10.94
N GLY A 330 -18.85 6.58 -10.04
CA GLY A 330 -18.07 6.10 -8.90
C GLY A 330 -16.86 5.25 -9.29
N GLY A 331 -16.97 4.45 -10.36
CA GLY A 331 -15.87 3.63 -10.89
C GLY A 331 -14.74 4.49 -11.47
N TYR A 332 -15.07 5.50 -12.27
CA TYR A 332 -14.09 6.49 -12.75
C TYR A 332 -13.39 7.20 -11.59
N ALA A 333 -14.16 7.69 -10.61
CA ALA A 333 -13.60 8.38 -9.44
C ALA A 333 -12.68 7.47 -8.63
N ARG A 334 -13.01 6.18 -8.50
CA ARG A 334 -12.14 5.21 -7.83
C ARG A 334 -10.87 4.92 -8.62
N ALA A 335 -10.96 4.70 -9.93
CA ALA A 335 -9.80 4.46 -10.78
C ALA A 335 -8.77 5.59 -10.64
N ALA A 336 -9.24 6.85 -10.69
CA ALA A 336 -8.41 8.02 -10.44
C ALA A 336 -7.75 7.99 -9.04
N ARG A 337 -8.49 7.64 -7.98
CA ARG A 337 -7.95 7.59 -6.60
C ARG A 337 -6.92 6.50 -6.34
N GLU A 338 -6.94 5.39 -7.09
CA GLU A 338 -6.30 4.14 -6.65
C GLU A 338 -5.34 3.54 -7.68
N TRP A 339 -5.54 3.79 -8.99
CA TRP A 339 -4.91 3.04 -10.09
C TRP A 339 -4.13 3.95 -11.07
N PRO A 340 -2.98 4.53 -10.67
CA PRO A 340 -2.12 5.38 -11.52
C PRO A 340 -1.49 4.66 -12.74
N TRP A 341 -1.80 3.38 -12.94
CA TRP A 341 -1.37 2.53 -14.05
C TRP A 341 -2.51 2.21 -15.02
N LEU A 342 -3.72 2.69 -14.72
CA LEU A 342 -4.90 2.53 -15.57
C LEU A 342 -5.02 3.72 -16.51
N GLY A 343 -5.26 3.45 -17.79
CA GLY A 343 -5.63 4.45 -18.78
C GLY A 343 -7.14 4.60 -18.93
N PRO A 344 -7.63 4.97 -20.13
CA PRO A 344 -9.06 5.06 -20.42
C PRO A 344 -9.87 3.82 -20.05
N MET A 345 -11.12 4.07 -19.64
CA MET A 345 -12.14 3.08 -19.37
C MET A 345 -13.29 3.29 -20.36
N ALA A 346 -13.58 2.32 -21.22
CA ALA A 346 -14.61 2.43 -22.23
C ALA A 346 -15.95 1.88 -21.72
N VAL A 347 -16.90 2.76 -21.46
CA VAL A 347 -18.27 2.38 -21.05
C VAL A 347 -18.86 1.46 -22.11
N TRP A 348 -19.33 0.28 -21.72
CA TRP A 348 -20.25 -0.52 -22.52
C TRP A 348 -21.66 -0.05 -22.13
N LEU A 349 -22.42 0.65 -22.99
CA LEU A 349 -22.07 1.22 -24.30
C LEU A 349 -22.81 2.54 -24.58
N MET A 350 -22.50 3.23 -25.68
CA MET A 350 -23.17 4.49 -26.02
C MET A 350 -24.64 4.29 -26.39
N ARG A 351 -24.90 3.48 -27.42
CA ARG A 351 -26.20 3.21 -28.02
C ARG A 351 -26.14 1.84 -28.71
N GLN A 352 -27.25 1.11 -28.69
CA GLN A 352 -27.43 -0.17 -29.39
C GLN A 352 -28.48 0.06 -30.50
N PRO A 353 -28.10 0.33 -31.77
CA PRO A 353 -29.06 0.70 -32.82
C PRO A 353 -29.94 -0.46 -33.30
N ARG A 354 -29.49 -1.70 -33.09
CA ARG A 354 -30.20 -2.95 -33.44
C ARG A 354 -29.84 -4.02 -32.42
N ALA A 355 -30.80 -4.81 -31.97
CA ALA A 355 -30.59 -5.96 -31.09
C ALA A 355 -31.63 -7.05 -31.37
N GLU A 356 -31.34 -8.28 -30.95
CA GLU A 356 -32.36 -9.34 -30.92
C GLU A 356 -33.41 -9.02 -29.85
N ALA A 357 -34.66 -9.43 -30.05
CA ALA A 357 -35.76 -9.08 -29.16
C ALA A 357 -35.62 -9.63 -27.72
N ASP A 358 -34.72 -10.58 -27.49
CA ASP A 358 -34.44 -11.19 -26.20
C ASP A 358 -33.04 -10.83 -25.64
N ASP A 359 -32.25 -10.01 -26.33
CA ASP A 359 -30.89 -9.63 -25.97
C ASP A 359 -30.87 -8.62 -24.78
N PRO A 360 -30.14 -8.91 -23.68
CA PRO A 360 -29.97 -7.98 -22.57
C PRO A 360 -28.99 -6.82 -22.81
N THR A 361 -28.21 -6.83 -23.90
CA THR A 361 -27.16 -5.82 -24.20
C THR A 361 -27.67 -4.36 -24.27
N PRO A 362 -28.84 -4.03 -24.87
CA PRO A 362 -29.37 -2.65 -24.90
C PRO A 362 -29.53 -1.98 -23.53
N PHE A 363 -29.60 -2.75 -22.46
CA PHE A 363 -29.75 -2.24 -21.09
C PHE A 363 -28.45 -1.72 -20.47
N PHE A 364 -27.33 -1.84 -21.16
CA PHE A 364 -26.12 -1.09 -20.87
C PHE A 364 -26.11 0.33 -21.47
N ALA A 365 -26.91 0.59 -22.51
CA ALA A 365 -26.75 1.78 -23.35
C ALA A 365 -27.06 3.11 -22.63
N LEU A 366 -26.17 4.10 -22.75
CA LEU A 366 -26.37 5.46 -22.22
C LEU A 366 -27.50 6.22 -22.94
N VAL A 367 -27.74 5.90 -24.21
CA VAL A 367 -28.77 6.46 -25.07
C VAL A 367 -29.65 5.32 -25.60
N ARG A 368 -30.97 5.48 -25.49
CA ARG A 368 -31.95 4.51 -25.97
C ARG A 368 -32.10 4.58 -27.49
N GLU A 369 -32.81 3.60 -28.05
CA GLU A 369 -33.07 3.52 -29.50
C GLU A 369 -33.80 4.78 -30.01
N ASP A 370 -34.75 5.30 -29.23
CA ASP A 370 -35.54 6.53 -29.48
C ASP A 370 -34.75 7.85 -29.30
N TRP A 371 -33.45 7.76 -29.03
CA TRP A 371 -32.53 8.86 -28.71
C TRP A 371 -32.74 9.55 -27.36
N SER A 372 -33.63 9.05 -26.49
CA SER A 372 -33.71 9.53 -25.10
C SER A 372 -32.47 9.08 -24.30
N THR A 373 -31.97 9.94 -23.43
CA THR A 373 -30.81 9.63 -22.58
C THR A 373 -31.23 8.92 -21.31
N ARG A 374 -30.37 8.05 -20.78
CA ARG A 374 -30.48 7.50 -19.41
C ARG A 374 -29.84 8.45 -18.40
N PRO A 375 -30.20 8.40 -17.10
CA PRO A 375 -29.55 9.15 -16.03
C PRO A 375 -28.01 9.05 -16.02
N ALA A 376 -27.47 7.90 -16.43
CA ALA A 376 -26.04 7.67 -16.58
C ALA A 376 -25.34 8.64 -17.54
N TYR A 377 -25.98 9.03 -18.65
CA TYR A 377 -25.44 10.01 -19.61
C TYR A 377 -25.20 11.36 -18.93
N ALA A 378 -26.20 11.86 -18.19
CA ALA A 378 -26.11 13.14 -17.49
C ALA A 378 -25.06 13.11 -16.35
N SER A 379 -24.96 11.98 -15.63
CA SER A 379 -23.95 11.80 -14.58
C SER A 379 -22.53 11.82 -15.14
N LEU A 380 -22.28 11.08 -16.23
CA LEU A 380 -20.97 11.04 -16.87
C LEU A 380 -20.60 12.38 -17.52
N LYS A 381 -21.55 13.08 -18.16
CA LYS A 381 -21.36 14.44 -18.66
C LYS A 381 -20.91 15.41 -17.57
N ALA A 382 -21.54 15.35 -16.39
CA ALA A 382 -21.16 16.17 -15.24
C ALA A 382 -19.76 15.80 -14.70
N SER A 383 -19.42 14.51 -14.66
CA SER A 383 -18.10 14.01 -14.29
C SER A 383 -17.00 14.51 -15.24
N ALA A 384 -17.19 14.36 -16.55
CA ALA A 384 -16.21 14.75 -17.57
C ALA A 384 -16.00 16.29 -17.66
N ALA A 385 -17.01 17.09 -17.30
CA ALA A 385 -16.91 18.56 -17.30
C ALA A 385 -16.04 19.13 -16.15
N SER A 386 -15.79 18.35 -15.09
CA SER A 386 -14.99 18.74 -13.93
C SER A 386 -13.93 17.67 -13.62
N PRO A 387 -12.94 17.46 -14.50
CA PRO A 387 -11.90 16.46 -14.29
C PRO A 387 -11.08 16.79 -13.03
N ILE A 388 -10.80 15.76 -12.24
CA ILE A 388 -10.00 15.82 -11.02
C ILE A 388 -8.79 14.91 -11.24
N LEU A 389 -7.60 15.44 -11.00
CA LEU A 389 -6.36 14.68 -11.12
C LEU A 389 -6.23 13.73 -9.91
N GLY A 390 -6.38 12.43 -10.17
CA GLY A 390 -6.20 11.38 -9.17
C GLY A 390 -4.73 11.10 -8.86
N VAL A 391 -4.46 10.02 -8.11
CA VAL A 391 -3.08 9.56 -7.84
C VAL A 391 -2.38 9.26 -9.16
N GLY A 392 -1.15 9.76 -9.34
CA GLY A 392 -0.42 9.64 -10.59
C GLY A 392 0.53 10.82 -10.84
N MET A 393 1.20 10.80 -11.98
CA MET A 393 1.96 11.95 -12.49
C MET A 393 1.30 12.44 -13.79
N TRP A 394 0.97 13.73 -13.80
CA TRP A 394 0.12 14.37 -14.81
C TRP A 394 0.90 15.50 -15.50
N GLN A 395 0.82 15.55 -16.82
CA GLN A 395 1.51 16.54 -17.67
C GLN A 395 0.85 17.93 -17.63
N GLU A 396 1.56 18.92 -18.16
CA GLU A 396 1.07 20.26 -18.44
C GLU A 396 -0.13 20.27 -19.41
N SER A 397 -0.27 19.20 -20.21
CA SER A 397 -1.36 18.89 -21.14
C SER A 397 -2.62 18.31 -20.49
N ALA A 398 -2.54 17.83 -19.24
CA ALA A 398 -3.52 16.91 -18.68
C ALA A 398 -4.94 17.52 -18.51
N PRO A 399 -6.02 16.75 -18.79
CA PRO A 399 -7.40 17.19 -18.58
C PRO A 399 -7.66 17.65 -17.14
N GLY A 400 -7.86 18.96 -16.96
CA GLY A 400 -8.08 19.57 -15.65
C GLY A 400 -7.02 20.61 -15.26
N VAL A 401 -5.86 20.63 -15.92
CA VAL A 401 -4.91 21.73 -15.80
C VAL A 401 -5.40 22.93 -16.61
N ARG A 402 -5.66 24.05 -15.93
CA ARG A 402 -6.18 25.29 -16.50
C ARG A 402 -5.12 26.39 -16.39
N TYR A 403 -5.02 27.21 -17.43
CA TYR A 403 -4.05 28.29 -17.53
C TYR A 403 -4.77 29.62 -17.71
N GLU A 404 -4.42 30.60 -16.88
CA GLU A 404 -4.91 31.98 -16.98
C GLU A 404 -3.72 32.93 -17.20
N GLY A 405 -3.91 33.96 -18.01
CA GLY A 405 -2.81 34.77 -18.55
C GLY A 405 -2.16 34.15 -19.80
N THR A 406 -1.05 34.73 -20.25
CA THR A 406 -0.35 34.27 -21.46
C THR A 406 0.65 33.19 -21.09
N TRP A 407 0.46 31.96 -21.57
CA TRP A 407 1.39 30.83 -21.42
C TRP A 407 1.84 30.33 -22.79
N GLN A 408 3.14 30.18 -22.98
CA GLN A 408 3.73 29.62 -24.20
C GLN A 408 3.99 28.13 -24.01
N VAL A 409 3.74 27.33 -25.05
CA VAL A 409 4.09 25.90 -25.09
C VAL A 409 5.50 25.79 -25.68
N THR A 410 6.43 25.26 -24.92
CA THR A 410 7.85 25.14 -25.29
C THR A 410 8.23 23.66 -25.31
N SER A 411 8.82 23.19 -26.41
CA SER A 411 9.42 21.85 -26.44
C SER A 411 10.79 21.90 -25.77
N ASP A 412 10.98 21.05 -24.77
CA ASP A 412 12.23 20.89 -24.04
C ASP A 412 12.47 19.38 -23.82
N PRO A 413 13.52 18.77 -24.40
CA PRO A 413 13.85 17.36 -24.18
C PRO A 413 14.13 16.98 -22.71
N LYS A 414 14.27 17.96 -21.80
CA LYS A 414 14.41 17.77 -20.35
C LYS A 414 13.09 17.86 -19.59
N ALA A 415 12.04 18.38 -20.21
CA ALA A 415 10.69 18.33 -19.65
C ALA A 415 10.17 16.90 -19.68
N PHE A 416 9.28 16.57 -18.76
CA PHE A 416 8.51 15.35 -18.89
C PHE A 416 7.63 15.42 -20.15
N GLY A 417 7.50 14.30 -20.88
CA GLY A 417 6.83 14.29 -22.19
C GLY A 417 7.54 15.06 -23.33
N GLY A 418 8.60 15.82 -23.05
CA GLY A 418 9.32 16.64 -24.03
C GLY A 418 8.70 18.03 -24.30
N VAL A 419 7.72 18.44 -23.50
CA VAL A 419 7.00 19.71 -23.61
C VAL A 419 6.74 20.27 -22.22
N LEU A 420 6.83 21.59 -22.06
CA LEU A 420 6.37 22.31 -20.88
C LEU A 420 5.60 23.56 -21.30
N ARG A 421 4.93 24.21 -20.34
CA ARG A 421 4.41 25.57 -20.51
C ARG A 421 5.17 26.57 -19.67
N GLU A 422 5.44 27.74 -20.23
CA GLU A 422 6.16 28.78 -19.51
C GLU A 422 5.64 30.20 -19.79
N THR A 423 5.91 31.10 -18.84
CA THR A 423 5.60 32.52 -18.98
C THR A 423 6.44 33.39 -18.04
N PRO A 424 6.89 34.58 -18.48
CA PRO A 424 7.44 35.62 -17.62
C PRO A 424 6.38 36.61 -17.11
N ALA A 425 5.10 36.45 -17.48
CA ALA A 425 4.05 37.41 -17.15
C ALA A 425 3.63 37.28 -15.66
N PRO A 426 3.76 38.35 -14.85
CA PRO A 426 3.27 38.34 -13.46
C PRO A 426 1.75 38.20 -13.42
N ASN A 427 1.25 37.53 -12.39
CA ASN A 427 -0.18 37.17 -12.22
C ASN A 427 -0.74 36.26 -13.33
N ALA A 428 0.11 35.54 -14.05
CA ALA A 428 -0.33 34.36 -14.79
C ALA A 428 -0.54 33.20 -13.80
N HIS A 429 -1.59 32.40 -13.99
CA HIS A 429 -1.97 31.32 -13.08
C HIS A 429 -1.99 29.95 -13.76
N VAL A 430 -1.70 28.91 -12.99
CA VAL A 430 -2.06 27.51 -13.28
C VAL A 430 -2.99 27.03 -12.18
N ARG A 431 -4.16 26.50 -12.54
CA ARG A 431 -5.16 25.94 -11.61
C ARG A 431 -5.50 24.50 -11.95
N LEU A 432 -5.65 23.65 -10.96
CA LEU A 432 -6.16 22.27 -11.13
C LEU A 432 -6.85 21.77 -9.85
N ALA A 433 -7.82 20.87 -10.02
CA ALA A 433 -8.36 20.09 -8.91
C ALA A 433 -7.67 18.72 -8.86
N PHE A 434 -7.35 18.24 -7.67
CA PHE A 434 -6.77 16.91 -7.45
C PHE A 434 -7.43 16.17 -6.29
N GLU A 435 -7.26 14.85 -6.22
CA GLU A 435 -7.72 14.02 -5.09
C GLU A 435 -6.56 13.19 -4.54
N GLY A 436 -6.17 13.47 -3.28
CA GLY A 436 -5.02 12.84 -2.62
C GLY A 436 -4.46 13.68 -1.47
N THR A 437 -3.57 13.09 -0.66
CA THR A 437 -3.07 13.72 0.59
C THR A 437 -1.76 14.50 0.41
N ARG A 438 -1.17 14.48 -0.79
CA ARG A 438 0.17 15.01 -1.08
C ARG A 438 0.28 15.45 -2.54
N LEU A 439 0.91 16.60 -2.76
CA LEU A 439 1.10 17.19 -4.09
C LEU A 439 2.55 17.66 -4.29
N GLU A 440 3.15 17.29 -5.43
CA GLU A 440 4.43 17.80 -5.91
C GLU A 440 4.24 18.49 -7.28
N VAL A 441 4.92 19.61 -7.52
CA VAL A 441 4.96 20.29 -8.82
C VAL A 441 6.22 19.87 -9.57
N VAL A 442 6.08 19.51 -10.83
CA VAL A 442 7.19 19.19 -11.75
C VAL A 442 7.48 20.44 -12.57
N THR A 443 8.72 20.92 -12.56
CA THR A 443 9.14 22.10 -13.33
C THR A 443 10.67 22.21 -13.45
N SER A 444 11.14 22.96 -14.46
CA SER A 444 12.56 23.24 -14.72
C SER A 444 13.09 24.42 -13.91
N VAL A 445 14.38 24.34 -13.52
CA VAL A 445 15.12 25.43 -12.87
C VAL A 445 16.20 25.98 -13.79
N GLY A 446 16.52 27.28 -13.69
CA GLY A 446 17.55 27.87 -14.55
C GLY A 446 17.69 29.40 -14.47
N PRO A 447 18.58 29.99 -15.29
CA PRO A 447 18.91 31.41 -15.23
C PRO A 447 17.80 32.30 -15.79
N ALA A 448 16.86 31.73 -16.54
CA ALA A 448 15.65 32.43 -17.00
C ALA A 448 14.46 32.31 -16.02
N ARG A 449 14.65 31.67 -14.85
CA ARG A 449 13.54 31.26 -13.97
C ARG A 449 13.33 32.16 -12.73
N GLY A 450 12.09 32.49 -12.45
CA GLY A 450 11.65 33.38 -11.36
C GLY A 450 11.09 32.68 -10.14
N VAL A 451 10.28 33.43 -9.38
CA VAL A 451 9.51 32.92 -8.23
C VAL A 451 8.03 32.77 -8.60
N ALA A 452 7.40 31.72 -8.08
CA ALA A 452 5.96 31.55 -8.08
C ALA A 452 5.41 31.48 -6.65
N TYR A 453 4.18 31.93 -6.45
CA TYR A 453 3.38 31.69 -5.27
C TYR A 453 2.52 30.44 -5.46
N VAL A 454 2.32 29.65 -4.41
CA VAL A 454 1.47 28.44 -4.47
C VAL A 454 0.48 28.37 -3.32
N THR A 455 -0.74 27.93 -3.59
CA THR A 455 -1.77 27.66 -2.57
C THR A 455 -2.39 26.28 -2.75
N ILE A 456 -2.95 25.75 -1.66
CA ILE A 456 -3.88 24.63 -1.67
C ILE A 456 -5.17 25.12 -1.01
N ASP A 457 -6.32 24.91 -1.66
CA ASP A 457 -7.65 25.39 -1.24
C ASP A 457 -7.68 26.90 -0.94
N GLY A 458 -7.00 27.70 -1.77
CA GLY A 458 -6.83 29.14 -1.59
C GLY A 458 -5.94 29.54 -0.40
N SER A 459 -5.36 28.58 0.31
CA SER A 459 -4.57 28.81 1.52
C SER A 459 -3.09 28.56 1.30
N TYR A 460 -2.27 29.60 1.56
CA TYR A 460 -0.83 29.44 1.67
C TYR A 460 -0.43 28.52 2.83
N LEU A 461 -1.27 28.32 3.86
CA LEU A 461 -0.93 27.47 5.01
C LEU A 461 -0.91 25.99 4.64
N LEU A 462 -1.76 25.57 3.70
CA LEU A 462 -1.88 24.18 3.24
C LEU A 462 -0.81 23.81 2.20
N ALA A 463 -0.19 24.79 1.53
CA ALA A 463 1.12 24.64 0.88
C ALA A 463 2.26 24.58 1.93
N ASN A 464 2.16 23.61 2.85
CA ASN A 464 2.93 23.54 4.10
C ASN A 464 4.41 23.18 3.91
N GLU A 465 4.79 22.63 2.76
CA GLU A 465 6.15 22.15 2.47
C GLU A 465 7.02 23.20 1.78
N ARG A 466 6.51 24.42 1.56
CA ARG A 466 7.22 25.53 0.89
C ARG A 466 7.67 26.63 1.87
N PRO A 467 8.84 27.27 1.63
CA PRO A 467 9.24 28.48 2.34
C PRO A 467 8.18 29.58 2.25
N ARG A 468 8.18 30.51 3.20
CA ARG A 468 7.29 31.68 3.18
C ARG A 468 8.08 32.96 2.99
N ASN A 469 7.55 33.87 2.17
CA ASN A 469 8.06 35.24 2.11
C ASN A 469 7.65 36.05 3.37
N ARG A 470 8.12 37.30 3.47
CA ARG A 470 7.80 38.23 4.58
C ARG A 470 6.30 38.54 4.76
N PHE A 471 5.46 38.20 3.78
CA PHE A 471 4.01 38.37 3.79
C PHE A 471 3.26 37.06 4.08
N GLY A 472 3.97 35.97 4.41
CA GLY A 472 3.40 34.67 4.73
C GLY A 472 3.02 33.80 3.52
N GLN A 473 3.20 34.31 2.29
CA GLN A 473 2.91 33.59 1.06
C GLN A 473 3.92 32.46 0.84
N ALA A 474 3.43 31.27 0.52
CA ALA A 474 4.26 30.11 0.21
C ALA A 474 4.92 30.27 -1.18
N THR A 475 6.25 30.17 -1.24
CA THR A 475 7.03 30.43 -2.46
C THR A 475 7.67 29.19 -3.05
N LEU A 476 7.73 29.18 -4.38
CA LEU A 476 8.45 28.24 -5.21
C LEU A 476 9.48 29.04 -6.03
N ASP A 477 10.72 29.09 -5.54
CA ASP A 477 11.84 29.70 -6.26
C ASP A 477 12.43 28.69 -7.25
N LEU A 478 12.42 29.05 -8.53
CA LEU A 478 12.91 28.24 -9.63
C LEU A 478 14.25 28.75 -10.19
N GLY A 479 14.79 29.83 -9.62
CA GLY A 479 16.07 30.40 -10.04
C GLY A 479 17.23 29.43 -9.83
N ALA A 480 18.13 29.40 -10.81
CA ALA A 480 19.42 28.74 -10.69
C ALA A 480 20.43 29.36 -11.68
N PRO A 481 21.74 29.38 -11.38
CA PRO A 481 22.74 29.94 -12.29
C PRO A 481 22.93 29.13 -13.59
N GLN A 482 22.43 27.91 -13.66
CA GLN A 482 22.50 27.02 -14.84
C GLN A 482 21.18 26.25 -14.99
N SER A 483 20.79 25.96 -16.23
CA SER A 483 19.58 25.19 -16.54
C SER A 483 19.73 23.73 -16.13
N GLY A 484 18.95 23.30 -15.14
CA GLY A 484 18.86 21.91 -14.70
C GLY A 484 17.82 21.11 -15.48
N ASP A 485 17.74 19.81 -15.19
CA ASP A 485 16.62 18.97 -15.62
C ASP A 485 15.38 19.27 -14.75
N ALA A 486 14.20 18.81 -15.18
CA ALA A 486 12.97 18.98 -14.42
C ALA A 486 13.06 18.38 -13.00
N LYS A 487 12.56 19.11 -12.00
CA LYS A 487 12.58 18.71 -10.58
C LYS A 487 11.17 18.59 -10.04
N ARG A 488 10.96 17.61 -9.15
CA ARG A 488 9.76 17.49 -8.32
C ARG A 488 9.92 18.35 -7.06
N PHE A 489 9.04 19.32 -6.89
CA PHE A 489 8.97 20.19 -5.72
C PHE A 489 7.74 19.83 -4.88
N LEU A 490 7.96 19.25 -3.71
CA LEU A 490 6.88 18.96 -2.76
C LEU A 490 6.22 20.27 -2.29
N VAL A 491 4.95 20.48 -2.66
CA VAL A 491 4.17 21.67 -2.31
C VAL A 491 3.39 21.46 -1.02
N ALA A 492 2.76 20.30 -0.87
CA ALA A 492 1.94 19.96 0.28
C ALA A 492 2.04 18.48 0.65
N SER A 493 2.02 18.18 1.95
CA SER A 493 1.95 16.82 2.48
C SER A 493 1.05 16.74 3.72
N GLY A 494 0.44 15.58 3.96
CA GLY A 494 -0.45 15.37 5.11
C GLY A 494 -1.77 16.15 5.01
N LEU A 495 -2.21 16.47 3.80
CA LEU A 495 -3.56 17.00 3.56
C LEU A 495 -4.62 15.96 3.99
N PRO A 496 -5.85 16.40 4.32
CA PRO A 496 -7.00 15.51 4.42
C PRO A 496 -7.12 14.61 3.19
N ASP A 497 -7.67 13.41 3.36
CA ASP A 497 -7.86 12.49 2.24
C ASP A 497 -9.16 12.87 1.49
N GLY A 498 -9.01 13.50 0.32
CA GLY A 498 -10.13 13.97 -0.49
C GLY A 498 -9.72 14.96 -1.58
N ARG A 499 -10.70 15.71 -2.08
CA ARG A 499 -10.54 16.70 -3.15
C ARG A 499 -9.93 18.01 -2.63
N HIS A 500 -8.96 18.52 -3.38
CA HIS A 500 -8.29 19.80 -3.16
C HIS A 500 -8.19 20.61 -4.47
N GLU A 501 -7.96 21.91 -4.34
CA GLU A 501 -7.63 22.82 -5.44
C GLU A 501 -6.20 23.37 -5.29
N PHE A 502 -5.39 23.25 -6.33
CA PHE A 502 -4.05 23.84 -6.40
C PHE A 502 -4.07 25.05 -7.32
N GLU A 503 -3.47 26.15 -6.85
CA GLU A 503 -3.15 27.31 -7.66
C GLU A 503 -1.65 27.64 -7.57
N LEU A 504 -1.02 27.82 -8.72
CA LEU A 504 0.28 28.44 -8.89
C LEU A 504 0.11 29.82 -9.55
N THR A 505 0.81 30.82 -9.04
CA THR A 505 0.72 32.21 -9.51
C THR A 505 2.12 32.79 -9.71
N VAL A 506 2.42 33.25 -10.93
CA VAL A 506 3.74 33.84 -11.26
C VAL A 506 3.90 35.19 -10.55
N SER A 507 4.96 35.36 -9.74
CA SER A 507 5.10 36.59 -8.93
C SER A 507 5.64 37.78 -9.72
N GLY A 508 6.44 37.53 -10.76
CA GLY A 508 7.23 38.55 -11.45
C GLY A 508 8.59 38.84 -10.81
N ASP A 509 8.92 38.19 -9.69
CA ASP A 509 10.22 38.32 -9.04
C ASP A 509 11.27 37.42 -9.72
N VAL A 510 12.52 37.90 -9.76
CA VAL A 510 13.68 37.12 -10.20
C VAL A 510 14.08 36.14 -9.09
N GLY A 511 14.33 34.88 -9.46
CA GLY A 511 14.68 33.80 -8.54
C GLY A 511 16.14 33.85 -8.07
N THR A 512 16.49 32.99 -7.12
CA THR A 512 17.85 32.96 -6.55
C THR A 512 18.88 32.55 -7.60
N GLY A 513 19.79 33.45 -7.95
CA GLY A 513 20.85 33.20 -8.92
C GLY A 513 20.41 33.16 -10.39
N SER A 514 19.23 33.71 -10.70
CA SER A 514 18.75 33.88 -12.07
C SER A 514 18.72 35.36 -12.49
N SER A 515 18.32 35.63 -13.74
CA SER A 515 18.27 36.97 -14.34
C SER A 515 16.92 37.33 -14.97
N ALA A 516 15.90 36.46 -14.89
CA ALA A 516 14.57 36.71 -15.42
C ALA A 516 13.47 36.04 -14.57
N PRO A 517 12.23 36.56 -14.57
CA PRO A 517 11.15 36.09 -13.71
C PRO A 517 10.32 34.93 -14.29
N GLY A 518 10.84 34.18 -15.28
CA GLY A 518 10.07 33.17 -16.00
C GLY A 518 9.66 31.99 -15.13
N VAL A 519 8.41 31.54 -15.21
CA VAL A 519 7.97 30.30 -14.54
C VAL A 519 7.65 29.27 -15.61
N ALA A 520 8.13 28.05 -15.43
CA ALA A 520 7.69 26.89 -16.19
C ALA A 520 6.77 26.02 -15.34
N PHE A 521 5.93 25.25 -16.02
CA PHE A 521 5.09 24.19 -15.49
C PHE A 521 5.15 23.01 -16.45
N ASP A 522 5.65 21.89 -15.94
CA ASP A 522 5.86 20.62 -16.67
C ASP A 522 4.82 19.58 -16.21
N GLY A 523 4.38 19.64 -14.95
CA GLY A 523 3.25 18.84 -14.48
C GLY A 523 3.09 18.83 -12.96
N VAL A 524 2.34 17.85 -12.47
CA VAL A 524 2.20 17.54 -11.04
C VAL A 524 2.29 16.04 -10.76
N VAL A 525 2.71 15.71 -9.54
CA VAL A 525 2.58 14.37 -8.97
C VAL A 525 1.59 14.44 -7.81
N VAL A 526 0.51 13.69 -7.92
CA VAL A 526 -0.50 13.52 -6.87
C VAL A 526 -0.24 12.18 -6.19
N SER A 527 -0.24 12.17 -4.87
CA SER A 527 0.07 10.98 -4.08
C SER A 527 -0.84 10.84 -2.88
N ARG A 528 -1.06 9.59 -2.45
CA ARG A 528 -1.85 9.25 -1.26
C ARG A 528 -0.95 8.58 -0.24
N ASP A 529 -0.82 9.18 0.93
CA ASP A 529 -0.18 8.57 2.10
C ASP A 529 -1.21 7.74 2.87
N ARG A 530 -0.76 6.70 3.58
CA ARG A 530 -1.64 5.86 4.39
C ARG A 530 -2.12 6.60 5.64
N THR A 531 -3.41 6.51 5.93
CA THR A 531 -4.03 7.21 7.06
C THR A 531 -3.79 6.49 8.39
N PHE A 532 -3.40 7.28 9.40
CA PHE A 532 -2.96 6.83 10.72
C PHE A 532 -4.01 6.00 11.49
N ALA A 533 -5.31 6.17 11.24
CA ALA A 533 -6.38 5.50 12.00
C ALA A 533 -6.37 3.97 11.81
N ALA A 534 -6.16 3.50 10.58
CA ALA A 534 -6.10 2.07 10.26
C ALA A 534 -4.82 1.39 10.77
N GLU A 535 -3.77 2.14 11.11
CA GLU A 535 -2.59 1.58 11.79
C GLU A 535 -2.69 1.71 13.32
N THR A 536 -3.35 2.77 13.82
CA THR A 536 -3.47 3.05 15.26
C THR A 536 -4.26 2.00 16.01
N VAL A 537 -5.39 1.51 15.49
CA VAL A 537 -6.16 0.45 16.17
C VAL A 537 -5.34 -0.83 16.32
N TYR A 538 -4.52 -1.17 15.33
CA TYR A 538 -3.71 -2.40 15.31
C TYR A 538 -2.39 -2.24 16.09
N VAL A 539 -1.78 -1.05 16.07
CA VAL A 539 -0.62 -0.70 16.91
C VAL A 539 -1.04 -0.62 18.38
N LEU A 540 -2.19 -0.04 18.70
CA LEU A 540 -2.78 -0.10 20.05
C LEU A 540 -3.13 -1.54 20.43
N GLY A 541 -3.62 -2.36 19.49
CA GLY A 541 -3.81 -3.81 19.71
C GLY A 541 -2.51 -4.55 20.02
N LEU A 542 -1.42 -4.26 19.31
CA LEU A 542 -0.07 -4.78 19.55
C LEU A 542 0.52 -4.28 20.87
N ILE A 543 0.33 -3.00 21.21
CA ILE A 543 0.78 -2.40 22.48
C ILE A 543 -0.03 -2.97 23.65
N ALA A 544 -1.36 -3.08 23.53
CA ALA A 544 -2.22 -3.70 24.54
C ALA A 544 -1.91 -5.20 24.70
N SER A 545 -1.62 -5.91 23.61
CA SER A 545 -1.10 -7.28 23.66
C SER A 545 0.28 -7.33 24.31
N GLY A 546 1.16 -6.37 24.03
CA GLY A 546 2.48 -6.22 24.65
C GLY A 546 2.39 -6.01 26.16
N PHE A 547 1.57 -5.06 26.63
CA PHE A 547 1.30 -4.82 28.05
C PHE A 547 0.54 -5.98 28.71
N GLY A 548 -0.42 -6.60 28.03
CA GLY A 548 -1.12 -7.79 28.49
C GLY A 548 -0.18 -8.99 28.65
N GLY A 549 0.77 -9.14 27.72
CA GLY A 549 1.86 -10.11 27.81
C GLY A 549 2.85 -9.81 28.90
N LEU A 550 3.26 -8.55 29.07
CA LEU A 550 4.14 -8.11 30.15
C LEU A 550 3.47 -8.34 31.52
N TRP A 551 2.16 -8.10 31.62
CA TRP A 551 1.34 -8.37 32.80
C TRP A 551 1.19 -9.88 33.07
N LEU A 552 0.89 -10.70 32.05
CA LEU A 552 0.83 -12.17 32.16
C LEU A 552 2.20 -12.79 32.48
N PHE A 553 3.27 -12.30 31.87
CA PHE A 553 4.66 -12.67 32.15
C PHE A 553 5.01 -12.29 33.60
N ARG A 554 4.69 -11.08 34.06
CA ARG A 554 4.89 -10.69 35.46
C ARG A 554 4.04 -11.54 36.42
N ALA A 555 2.80 -11.88 36.06
CA ALA A 555 1.91 -12.71 36.89
C ALA A 555 2.36 -14.19 36.99
N SER A 556 3.10 -14.70 35.99
CA SER A 556 3.48 -16.12 35.88
C SER A 556 4.98 -16.41 36.11
N VAL A 557 5.87 -15.47 35.78
CA VAL A 557 7.33 -15.56 35.98
C VAL A 557 7.76 -14.73 37.19
N GLY A 558 7.15 -13.56 37.44
CA GLY A 558 7.51 -12.68 38.54
C GLY A 558 7.45 -13.37 39.90
N ARG A 559 6.40 -14.17 40.17
CA ARG A 559 6.32 -15.00 41.39
C ARG A 559 7.43 -16.05 41.46
N ALA A 560 7.67 -16.81 40.39
CA ALA A 560 8.69 -17.87 40.38
C ALA A 560 10.14 -17.35 40.52
N VAL A 561 10.42 -16.09 40.18
CA VAL A 561 11.72 -15.45 40.40
C VAL A 561 11.83 -14.87 41.81
N ILE A 562 10.74 -14.32 42.37
CA ILE A 562 10.69 -13.83 43.76
C ILE A 562 10.81 -15.00 44.74
N ASP A 563 9.95 -16.02 44.61
CA ASP A 563 9.96 -17.24 45.45
C ASP A 563 11.32 -17.98 45.40
N GLY A 564 12.04 -17.86 44.27
CA GLY A 564 13.38 -18.43 44.09
C GLY A 564 14.54 -17.58 44.63
N ILE A 565 14.32 -16.30 44.93
CA ILE A 565 15.31 -15.38 45.50
C ILE A 565 15.19 -15.31 47.02
N ASP A 566 13.96 -15.34 47.56
CA ASP A 566 13.75 -15.38 49.02
C ASP A 566 14.31 -16.67 49.65
N TYR A 567 14.40 -17.77 48.89
CA TYR A 567 15.07 -19.00 49.32
C TYR A 567 16.60 -18.85 49.49
N PHE A 568 17.24 -17.87 48.83
CA PHE A 568 18.68 -17.59 48.98
C PHE A 568 19.01 -16.64 50.16
N ARG A 569 18.02 -16.23 50.95
CA ARG A 569 18.21 -15.40 52.15
C ARG A 569 18.11 -16.15 53.48
N ALA A 570 17.87 -17.46 53.44
CA ALA A 570 17.60 -18.26 54.63
C ALA A 570 18.53 -19.48 54.76
N ASP A 571 19.83 -19.24 54.93
CA ASP A 571 20.70 -20.20 55.63
C ASP A 571 21.93 -19.49 56.27
N PRO A 572 21.95 -19.29 57.60
CA PRO A 572 23.14 -18.86 58.34
C PRO A 572 23.75 -20.00 59.16
N ALA A 573 24.66 -20.77 58.56
CA ALA A 573 25.47 -21.73 59.28
C ALA A 573 26.64 -21.05 60.04
N VAL A 574 26.33 -20.44 61.20
CA VAL A 574 27.32 -20.07 62.23
C VAL A 574 26.79 -20.50 63.61
N PRO A 575 27.43 -21.46 64.29
CA PRO A 575 27.04 -21.85 65.65
C PRO A 575 27.68 -20.92 66.69
N GLY A 576 26.91 -20.55 67.72
CA GLY A 576 27.38 -19.74 68.84
C GLY A 576 26.38 -19.76 69.98
N ASP A 577 26.74 -20.46 71.06
CA ASP A 577 25.99 -20.53 72.32
C ASP A 577 25.97 -19.19 73.09
N LEU A 578 25.23 -19.20 74.21
CA LEU A 578 25.32 -18.36 75.43
C LEU A 578 24.38 -17.15 75.57
N LEU A 579 23.54 -17.26 76.61
CA LEU A 579 22.87 -16.21 77.39
C LEU A 579 21.73 -15.44 76.68
N GLY A 580 20.48 -15.39 77.18
CA GLY A 580 19.87 -15.99 78.36
C GLY A 580 18.83 -15.06 78.97
N LEU A 581 17.63 -15.57 79.31
CA LEU A 581 16.50 -14.87 79.97
C LEU A 581 15.84 -13.76 79.09
N GLY A 582 14.54 -13.48 79.15
CA GLY A 582 13.45 -14.05 79.95
C GLY A 582 12.06 -13.56 79.49
N GLN A 583 11.06 -13.83 80.32
CA GLN A 583 9.60 -13.83 80.08
C GLN A 583 8.91 -12.54 79.55
N ASP A 584 7.77 -12.79 78.89
CA ASP A 584 6.48 -12.05 78.81
C ASP A 584 5.99 -11.45 80.16
N PRO A 585 4.85 -10.72 80.27
CA PRO A 585 4.28 -9.56 79.54
C PRO A 585 4.03 -8.31 80.46
N GLN A 586 3.59 -7.17 79.89
CA GLN A 586 2.43 -6.34 80.32
C GLN A 586 2.55 -4.79 80.13
N ALA A 587 1.45 -4.24 79.58
CA ALA A 587 0.79 -2.97 79.91
C ALA A 587 1.48 -1.59 79.73
N GLY A 588 0.78 -0.70 78.99
CA GLY A 588 1.12 0.72 78.85
C GLY A 588 0.19 1.49 77.88
N ARG A 589 -1.14 1.40 78.07
CA ARG A 589 -2.15 2.04 77.18
C ARG A 589 -2.27 3.56 77.39
N THR A 590 -2.55 4.30 76.31
CA THR A 590 -3.53 5.40 76.32
C THR A 590 -4.33 5.45 75.01
N THR A 591 -5.63 5.77 75.11
CA THR A 591 -6.60 5.80 73.99
C THR A 591 -7.75 6.78 74.31
N SER A 592 -8.26 7.49 73.30
CA SER A 592 -9.58 8.17 73.28
C SER A 592 -10.19 7.98 71.88
N ARG A 593 -11.38 7.37 71.68
CA ARG A 593 -12.78 7.76 71.99
C ARG A 593 -13.29 8.93 71.11
N SER A 594 -14.53 8.93 70.60
CA SER A 594 -15.72 8.04 70.74
C SER A 594 -15.97 7.19 69.47
N TRP A 595 -16.95 6.26 69.29
CA TRP A 595 -18.14 5.72 70.03
C TRP A 595 -19.52 6.39 69.88
N PHE A 596 -20.48 5.73 69.20
CA PHE A 596 -21.84 5.42 69.71
C PHE A 596 -22.53 4.25 68.94
N SER A 597 -23.46 3.56 69.62
CA SER A 597 -24.19 2.32 69.22
C SER A 597 -25.55 2.64 68.53
N PRO A 598 -26.37 1.68 68.01
CA PRO A 598 -27.01 0.61 68.81
C PRO A 598 -27.21 -0.76 68.10
N ALA A 599 -27.70 -1.74 68.87
CA ALA A 599 -28.32 -2.96 68.36
C ALA A 599 -29.86 -2.83 68.38
N TYR A 600 -30.55 -3.39 67.38
CA TYR A 600 -31.93 -3.85 67.53
C TYR A 600 -32.31 -4.95 66.52
N ASP A 601 -33.39 -5.64 66.87
CA ASP A 601 -33.98 -6.83 66.26
C ASP A 601 -34.77 -6.55 64.97
N GLY A 602 -35.11 -7.61 64.24
CA GLY A 602 -36.49 -7.72 63.75
C GLY A 602 -36.77 -7.46 62.27
N SER A 603 -36.68 -8.54 61.49
CA SER A 603 -37.62 -8.89 60.40
C SER A 603 -37.38 -8.39 58.95
N ARG A 604 -37.90 -9.23 58.05
CA ARG A 604 -38.24 -9.00 56.62
C ARG A 604 -37.11 -8.96 55.60
N THR A 605 -36.74 -10.18 55.21
CA THR A 605 -36.80 -10.66 53.81
C THR A 605 -36.19 -9.78 52.73
N LEU A 606 -35.04 -10.22 52.22
CA LEU A 606 -34.93 -10.51 50.78
C LEU A 606 -33.92 -11.64 50.56
N THR A 607 -34.33 -12.62 49.76
CA THR A 607 -33.52 -13.76 49.31
C THR A 607 -32.28 -13.28 48.58
N GLY A 608 -31.10 -13.77 48.96
CA GLY A 608 -29.88 -13.52 48.21
C GLY A 608 -29.75 -14.48 47.03
N ASP A 609 -29.11 -14.01 45.95
CA ASP A 609 -28.08 -14.79 45.25
C ASP A 609 -27.12 -13.86 44.45
N VAL A 610 -25.93 -14.37 44.12
CA VAL A 610 -24.93 -13.91 43.14
C VAL A 610 -24.61 -12.40 43.06
N SER A 611 -23.43 -11.98 43.57
CA SER A 611 -22.44 -11.20 42.77
C SER A 611 -21.21 -10.67 43.56
N THR A 612 -20.12 -11.44 43.59
CA THR A 612 -18.79 -10.92 43.99
C THR A 612 -17.96 -10.44 42.78
N ARG A 613 -18.62 -9.80 41.80
CA ARG A 613 -17.99 -9.22 40.59
C ARG A 613 -18.28 -7.74 40.35
N THR A 614 -19.06 -7.09 41.23
CA THR A 614 -19.62 -5.74 40.96
C THR A 614 -19.21 -4.71 42.01
N LYS A 615 -17.90 -4.63 42.36
CA LYS A 615 -17.36 -3.58 43.24
C LYS A 615 -16.16 -2.79 42.66
N VAL A 616 -15.92 -2.91 41.36
CA VAL A 616 -14.98 -2.02 40.63
C VAL A 616 -15.72 -0.86 39.93
N PHE A 617 -17.01 -1.03 39.61
CA PHE A 617 -17.78 -0.05 38.82
C PHE A 617 -18.61 0.97 39.63
N GLN A 618 -18.75 0.81 40.94
CA GLN A 618 -19.57 1.71 41.77
C GLN A 618 -18.82 2.95 42.29
N GLY A 619 -17.50 3.03 42.13
CA GLY A 619 -16.68 4.19 42.53
C GLY A 619 -16.55 5.30 41.46
N LEU A 620 -17.29 5.21 40.34
CA LEU A 620 -17.24 6.16 39.23
C LEU A 620 -18.52 6.99 39.06
N ALA A 621 -19.54 6.77 39.89
CA ALA A 621 -20.85 7.42 39.80
C ALA A 621 -21.10 8.51 40.86
N GLU A 622 -20.25 8.61 41.89
CA GLU A 622 -20.36 9.62 42.96
C GLU A 622 -19.13 10.53 42.95
N GLY A 623 -19.36 11.84 42.84
CA GLY A 623 -18.31 12.83 42.58
C GLY A 623 -17.38 13.07 43.78
N GLY A 624 -16.10 12.70 43.65
CA GLY A 624 -15.04 12.99 44.63
C GLY A 624 -13.66 13.07 43.97
N THR A 625 -13.10 14.27 43.87
CA THR A 625 -11.98 14.63 42.96
C THR A 625 -10.56 14.25 43.44
N THR A 626 -10.38 13.21 44.26
CA THR A 626 -9.09 12.95 44.95
C THR A 626 -8.52 11.53 44.84
N ALA A 627 -9.18 10.58 44.17
CA ALA A 627 -8.77 9.16 44.15
C ALA A 627 -7.68 8.68 43.12
N PRO A 628 -7.33 9.35 42.00
CA PRO A 628 -6.44 8.74 41.00
C PRO A 628 -4.93 8.93 41.25
N LYS A 629 -4.52 9.88 42.11
CA LYS A 629 -3.10 10.27 42.26
C LYS A 629 -2.23 9.17 42.89
N GLY A 630 -2.70 8.52 43.96
CA GLY A 630 -1.91 7.51 44.69
C GLY A 630 -1.59 6.25 43.88
N LEU A 631 -2.57 5.70 43.16
CA LEU A 631 -2.39 4.52 42.30
C LEU A 631 -1.39 4.77 41.16
N THR A 632 -1.45 5.95 40.54
CA THR A 632 -0.61 6.31 39.40
C THR A 632 0.85 6.52 39.84
N VAL A 633 1.09 7.22 40.96
CA VAL A 633 2.44 7.42 41.52
C VAL A 633 3.05 6.08 41.95
N GLY A 634 2.30 5.24 42.69
CA GLY A 634 2.75 3.91 43.10
C GLY A 634 2.98 2.94 41.94
N TRP A 635 2.37 3.17 40.77
CA TRP A 635 2.63 2.40 39.55
C TRP A 635 3.95 2.83 38.88
N ILE A 636 4.21 4.14 38.76
CA ILE A 636 5.44 4.67 38.14
C ILE A 636 6.70 4.36 38.97
N GLN A 637 6.60 4.27 40.30
CA GLN A 637 7.77 3.99 41.15
C GLN A 637 8.29 2.53 41.07
N ARG A 638 7.46 1.57 40.62
CA ARG A 638 7.78 0.12 40.54
C ARG A 638 8.81 -0.23 39.45
N ASP A 639 9.56 -1.32 39.64
CA ASP A 639 10.68 -1.73 38.76
C ASP A 639 10.30 -2.25 37.36
N TRP A 640 9.03 -2.21 36.97
CA TRP A 640 8.61 -2.65 35.64
C TRP A 640 9.17 -1.76 34.52
N ILE A 641 9.52 -0.50 34.80
CA ILE A 641 10.19 0.39 33.84
C ILE A 641 11.58 -0.17 33.49
N SER A 642 12.34 -0.63 34.49
CA SER A 642 13.62 -1.30 34.29
C SER A 642 13.42 -2.62 33.52
N ASP A 643 12.38 -3.39 33.82
CA ASP A 643 12.04 -4.61 33.06
C ASP A 643 11.68 -4.29 31.59
N ALA A 644 10.98 -3.18 31.33
CA ALA A 644 10.57 -2.76 29.99
C ALA A 644 11.73 -2.23 29.13
N ILE A 645 12.67 -1.50 29.73
CA ILE A 645 13.92 -1.07 29.07
C ILE A 645 14.75 -2.29 28.62
N LEU A 646 14.83 -3.34 29.44
CA LEU A 646 15.53 -4.60 29.11
C LEU A 646 14.75 -5.48 28.11
N ALA A 647 13.43 -5.31 28.01
CA ALA A 647 12.59 -6.00 27.03
C ALA A 647 12.57 -5.31 25.64
N PHE A 648 12.95 -4.03 25.58
CA PHE A 648 12.95 -3.21 24.36
C PHE A 648 13.63 -3.86 23.12
N PRO A 649 14.74 -4.63 23.23
CA PRO A 649 15.32 -5.31 22.06
C PRO A 649 14.36 -6.24 21.30
N ALA A 650 13.26 -6.70 21.92
CA ALA A 650 12.24 -7.52 21.28
C ALA A 650 11.43 -6.79 20.20
N ILE A 651 11.34 -5.45 20.25
CA ILE A 651 10.58 -4.64 19.27
C ILE A 651 11.45 -4.05 18.15
N LEU A 652 12.77 -4.22 18.20
CA LEU A 652 13.69 -3.82 17.11
C LEU A 652 13.32 -4.36 15.70
N PRO A 653 12.70 -5.54 15.52
CA PRO A 653 12.23 -5.99 14.20
C PRO A 653 11.17 -5.07 13.56
N LEU A 654 10.54 -4.19 14.36
CA LEU A 654 9.55 -3.21 13.90
C LEU A 654 10.18 -1.89 13.43
N ALA A 655 11.50 -1.69 13.57
CA ALA A 655 12.18 -0.45 13.15
C ALA A 655 11.94 -0.04 11.68
N PRO A 656 11.81 -0.96 10.69
CA PRO A 656 11.50 -0.58 9.31
C PRO A 656 10.05 -0.09 9.09
N VAL A 657 9.17 -0.28 10.07
CA VAL A 657 7.78 0.21 10.03
C VAL A 657 7.79 1.67 10.48
N ALA A 658 7.36 2.58 9.62
CA ALA A 658 7.24 4.00 9.94
C ALA A 658 5.76 4.41 10.00
N LEU A 659 5.37 5.06 11.09
CA LEU A 659 4.05 5.60 11.35
C LEU A 659 4.07 7.10 11.04
N SER A 660 3.16 7.58 10.20
CA SER A 660 2.99 9.02 9.94
C SER A 660 2.15 9.68 11.02
N THR A 661 2.63 10.78 11.60
CA THR A 661 1.91 11.61 12.57
C THR A 661 1.90 13.08 12.13
N PRO A 662 1.05 13.95 12.69
CA PRO A 662 1.10 15.39 12.43
C PRO A 662 2.42 16.07 12.81
N LEU A 663 3.28 15.39 13.58
CA LEU A 663 4.60 15.86 14.00
C LEU A 663 5.75 15.21 13.18
N GLY A 664 5.42 14.47 12.12
CA GLY A 664 6.37 13.75 11.25
C GLY A 664 6.24 12.23 11.32
N ARG A 665 7.13 11.52 10.61
CA ARG A 665 7.20 10.05 10.59
C ARG A 665 8.06 9.50 11.74
N PHE A 666 7.57 8.49 12.45
CA PHE A 666 8.24 7.82 13.58
C PHE A 666 8.00 6.31 13.55
N SER A 667 8.99 5.50 13.87
CA SER A 667 8.84 4.05 14.03
C SER A 667 8.21 3.68 15.39
N PRO A 668 7.65 2.46 15.54
CA PRO A 668 7.25 1.93 16.85
C PRO A 668 8.40 1.87 17.86
N VAL A 669 9.65 1.79 17.38
CA VAL A 669 10.87 1.79 18.20
C VAL A 669 11.12 3.18 18.78
N GLU A 670 11.00 4.23 17.94
CA GLU A 670 11.11 5.63 18.36
C GLU A 670 10.06 6.01 19.40
N LEU A 671 8.79 5.69 19.14
CA LEU A 671 7.69 5.99 20.06
C LEU A 671 7.81 5.22 21.39
N GLY A 672 8.21 3.94 21.33
CA GLY A 672 8.47 3.13 22.52
C GLY A 672 9.62 3.70 23.37
N LEU A 673 10.69 4.17 22.73
CA LEU A 673 11.85 4.72 23.42
C LEU A 673 11.56 6.08 24.06
N LEU A 674 10.83 6.95 23.37
CA LEU A 674 10.34 8.22 23.92
C LEU A 674 9.45 7.99 25.15
N GLY A 675 8.53 7.02 25.08
CA GLY A 675 7.69 6.62 26.21
C GLY A 675 8.50 6.11 27.41
N LEU A 676 9.48 5.24 27.19
CA LEU A 676 10.38 4.75 28.24
C LEU A 676 11.24 5.87 28.84
N THR A 677 11.71 6.81 28.02
CA THR A 677 12.48 7.97 28.48
C THR A 677 11.64 8.86 29.39
N LEU A 678 10.41 9.20 28.99
CA LEU A 678 9.47 9.98 29.80
C LEU A 678 9.16 9.29 31.12
N LEU A 679 8.88 7.97 31.10
CA LEU A 679 8.62 7.19 32.31
C LEU A 679 9.84 7.14 33.24
N ALA A 680 11.06 7.03 32.71
CA ALA A 680 12.29 7.06 33.50
C ALA A 680 12.52 8.42 34.16
N VAL A 681 12.30 9.52 33.43
CA VAL A 681 12.40 10.90 33.96
C VAL A 681 11.35 11.13 35.06
N LEU A 682 10.09 10.77 34.83
CA LEU A 682 9.02 10.85 35.83
C LEU A 682 9.32 10.02 37.08
N ARG A 683 9.87 8.81 36.92
CA ARG A 683 10.31 7.96 38.04
C ARG A 683 11.43 8.61 38.84
N GLY A 684 12.38 9.28 38.17
CA GLY A 684 13.45 10.06 38.80
C GLY A 684 12.89 11.22 39.63
N MET A 685 12.06 12.07 39.02
CA MET A 685 11.42 13.23 39.67
C MET A 685 10.59 12.81 40.91
N LEU A 686 9.81 11.73 40.80
CA LEU A 686 9.00 11.19 41.89
C LEU A 686 9.83 10.54 43.02
N ARG A 687 11.09 10.16 42.77
CA ARG A 687 12.02 9.67 43.80
C ARG A 687 12.77 10.81 44.49
N SER A 688 13.15 11.86 43.78
CA SER A 688 13.74 13.06 44.38
C SER A 688 12.77 13.89 45.24
N GLY A 689 11.46 13.64 45.13
CA GLY A 689 10.42 14.35 45.89
C GLY A 689 10.03 13.73 47.24
N HIS A 690 10.64 12.62 47.67
CA HIS A 690 10.47 12.08 49.02
C HIS A 690 11.68 12.44 49.88
N VAL A 691 11.51 13.46 50.73
CA VAL A 691 12.40 13.71 51.87
C VAL A 691 11.80 12.99 53.07
N ASP A 692 12.55 12.07 53.67
CA ASP A 692 12.11 11.33 54.85
C ASP A 692 12.12 12.25 56.09
N PRO A 693 11.02 12.42 56.84
CA PRO A 693 10.99 13.31 58.00
C PRO A 693 11.73 12.78 59.23
N TYR A 694 12.07 11.48 59.26
CA TYR A 694 12.76 10.83 60.38
C TYR A 694 14.09 10.27 59.92
N GLY A 695 15.17 10.95 60.31
CA GLY A 695 16.49 10.70 59.76
C GLY A 695 17.13 9.39 60.24
N GLU A 696 17.32 8.46 59.31
CA GLU A 696 18.53 7.64 59.25
C GLU A 696 19.27 7.93 57.94
N ASN A 697 20.59 8.14 58.04
CA ASN A 697 21.46 8.33 56.89
C ASN A 697 21.66 6.99 56.15
N GLN A 698 20.66 6.54 55.37
CA GLN A 698 20.98 5.72 54.22
C GLN A 698 21.74 6.58 53.24
N ALA A 699 23.03 6.27 53.07
CA ALA A 699 23.96 7.01 52.23
C ALA A 699 23.29 7.38 50.91
N SER A 700 23.23 8.68 50.63
CA SER A 700 22.82 9.16 49.32
C SER A 700 23.84 8.63 48.32
N SER A 701 23.50 7.51 47.69
CA SER A 701 24.13 7.06 46.47
C SER A 701 23.77 8.11 45.42
N ARG A 702 24.55 9.20 45.42
CA ARG A 702 24.75 10.03 44.24
C ARG A 702 24.97 9.03 43.13
N VAL A 703 24.02 8.96 42.18
CA VAL A 703 24.22 8.25 40.92
C VAL A 703 25.26 9.08 40.18
N GLY A 704 26.52 8.88 40.58
CA GLY A 704 27.66 9.43 39.91
C GLY A 704 27.64 8.83 38.53
N VAL A 705 27.27 9.63 37.54
CA VAL A 705 27.49 9.31 36.14
C VAL A 705 29.00 9.27 35.99
N GLN A 706 29.60 8.10 36.22
CA GLN A 706 30.97 7.84 35.82
C GLN A 706 30.99 8.00 34.32
N LEU A 707 31.57 9.12 33.87
CA LEU A 707 31.90 9.40 32.48
C LEU A 707 33.06 8.48 32.09
N ASP A 708 32.77 7.19 32.00
CA ASP A 708 33.68 6.21 31.42
C ASP A 708 33.81 6.45 29.91
N GLY A 709 34.82 5.84 29.29
CA GLY A 709 35.12 6.04 27.87
C GLY A 709 33.97 5.67 26.93
N LEU A 710 33.03 4.81 27.35
CA LEU A 710 31.86 4.44 26.55
C LEU A 710 30.78 5.52 26.61
N VAL A 711 30.53 6.10 27.79
CA VAL A 711 29.60 7.24 27.92
C VAL A 711 30.14 8.45 27.18
N ILE A 712 31.44 8.73 27.28
CA ILE A 712 32.09 9.83 26.53
C ILE A 712 31.96 9.57 25.02
N ALA A 713 32.30 8.37 24.53
CA ALA A 713 32.17 8.03 23.11
C ALA A 713 30.72 8.16 22.59
N ALA A 714 29.72 7.72 23.36
CA ALA A 714 28.31 7.85 23.00
C ALA A 714 27.87 9.32 22.89
N LEU A 715 28.29 10.18 23.83
CA LEU A 715 28.01 11.61 23.80
C LEU A 715 28.78 12.32 22.66
N SER A 716 30.03 11.95 22.41
CA SER A 716 30.82 12.47 21.28
C SER A 716 30.20 12.10 19.93
N LEU A 717 29.70 10.87 19.75
CA LEU A 717 28.95 10.48 18.57
C LEU A 717 27.66 11.31 18.40
N GLY A 718 26.96 11.58 19.51
CA GLY A 718 25.83 12.52 19.54
C GLY A 718 26.20 13.90 18.98
N VAL A 719 27.25 14.52 19.53
CA VAL A 719 27.71 15.86 19.12
C VAL A 719 28.20 15.90 17.67
N ILE A 720 29.07 14.96 17.27
CA ILE A 720 29.60 14.86 15.89
C ILE A 720 28.44 14.64 14.91
N GLY A 721 27.50 13.77 15.26
CA GLY A 721 26.29 13.53 14.47
C GLY A 721 25.43 14.78 14.28
N THR A 722 25.23 15.56 15.35
CA THR A 722 24.43 16.81 15.27
C THR A 722 25.10 17.83 14.37
N ILE A 723 26.43 17.98 14.46
CA ILE A 723 27.20 18.89 13.60
C ILE A 723 27.12 18.42 12.13
N ALA A 724 27.27 17.13 11.87
CA ALA A 724 27.17 16.56 10.53
C ALA A 724 25.75 16.69 9.92
N ALA A 725 24.70 16.49 10.72
CA ALA A 725 23.32 16.67 10.28
C ALA A 725 22.99 18.13 9.99
N ALA A 726 23.41 19.05 10.86
CA ALA A 726 23.23 20.49 10.67
C ALA A 726 24.04 21.06 9.48
N SER A 727 25.17 20.42 9.13
CA SER A 727 26.02 20.80 8.00
C SER A 727 25.69 20.07 6.69
N SER A 728 24.61 19.28 6.66
CA SER A 728 24.21 18.49 5.49
C SER A 728 23.58 19.36 4.40
N ALA A 729 23.99 19.15 3.15
CA ALA A 729 23.30 19.69 1.97
C ALA A 729 21.84 19.18 1.82
N TYR A 730 21.50 18.09 2.51
CA TYR A 730 20.16 17.50 2.58
C TYR A 730 19.73 17.40 4.05
N PRO A 731 19.16 18.46 4.64
CA PRO A 731 18.86 18.50 6.08
C PRO A 731 17.80 17.47 6.47
N ASN A 732 16.70 17.35 5.73
CA ASN A 732 15.58 16.49 6.15
C ASN A 732 15.95 14.99 6.21
N PRO A 733 16.65 14.39 5.21
CA PRO A 733 17.19 13.04 5.35
C PRO A 733 18.22 12.93 6.47
N ALA A 734 19.16 13.89 6.57
CA ALA A 734 20.23 13.82 7.56
C ALA A 734 19.74 13.87 9.01
N TRP A 735 18.74 14.71 9.32
CA TRP A 735 18.09 14.74 10.64
C TRP A 735 17.35 13.43 10.96
N ARG A 736 16.76 12.77 9.96
CA ARG A 736 16.14 11.44 10.15
C ARG A 736 17.18 10.36 10.45
N GLU A 737 18.23 10.26 9.63
CA GLU A 737 19.30 9.27 9.85
C GLU A 737 20.05 9.52 11.17
N TRP A 738 20.31 10.79 11.54
CA TRP A 738 20.87 11.15 12.86
C TRP A 738 20.01 10.66 14.01
N ARG A 739 18.68 10.84 13.92
CA ARG A 739 17.74 10.40 14.96
C ARG A 739 17.77 8.88 15.12
N GLN A 740 17.76 8.15 14.00
CA GLN A 740 17.66 6.69 13.97
C GLN A 740 18.99 5.96 14.25
N VAL A 741 20.12 6.50 13.78
CA VAL A 741 21.44 5.86 13.91
C VAL A 741 22.18 6.29 15.17
N ILE A 742 21.90 7.48 15.71
CA ILE A 742 22.67 8.07 16.82
C ILE A 742 21.79 8.30 18.06
N ILE A 743 20.71 9.07 17.95
CA ILE A 743 19.89 9.41 19.13
C ILE A 743 19.17 8.19 19.72
N GLU A 744 18.57 7.34 18.89
CA GLU A 744 17.89 6.12 19.36
C GLU A 744 18.85 5.16 20.11
N PRO A 745 19.98 4.70 19.53
CA PRO A 745 20.88 3.79 20.24
C PRO A 745 21.52 4.40 21.48
N VAL A 746 21.90 5.69 21.44
CA VAL A 746 22.50 6.38 22.61
C VAL A 746 21.47 6.54 23.73
N THR A 747 20.24 6.96 23.43
CA THR A 747 19.17 7.10 24.43
C THR A 747 18.85 5.76 25.08
N TRP A 748 18.72 4.68 24.29
CA TRP A 748 18.50 3.35 24.84
C TRP A 748 19.68 2.85 25.68
N PHE A 749 20.93 3.05 25.23
CA PHE A 749 22.13 2.70 25.97
C PHE A 749 22.18 3.38 27.35
N LEU A 750 21.90 4.68 27.40
CA LEU A 750 21.87 5.44 28.66
C LEU A 750 20.74 4.95 29.59
N LEU A 751 19.55 4.68 29.07
CA LEU A 751 18.45 4.08 29.86
C LEU A 751 18.82 2.70 30.41
N ALA A 752 19.39 1.83 29.58
CA ALA A 752 19.83 0.49 29.99
C ALA A 752 20.93 0.55 31.05
N ARG A 753 21.91 1.46 30.89
CA ARG A 753 23.07 1.62 31.79
C ARG A 753 22.69 2.21 33.15
N PHE A 754 21.81 3.22 33.19
CA PHE A 754 21.57 4.02 34.39
C PHE A 754 20.20 3.81 35.05
N VAL A 755 19.20 3.30 34.34
CA VAL A 755 17.81 3.11 34.85
C VAL A 755 17.44 1.63 35.00
N ALA A 756 18.10 0.74 34.25
CA ALA A 756 17.75 -0.68 34.17
C ALA A 756 18.74 -1.63 34.87
N SER A 757 19.51 -1.15 35.85
CA SER A 757 20.47 -1.97 36.60
C SER A 757 19.78 -3.17 37.29
N ARG A 758 20.19 -4.37 36.89
CA ARG A 758 19.73 -5.67 37.39
C ARG A 758 20.86 -6.68 37.27
N ASP A 759 20.98 -7.58 38.24
CA ASP A 759 22.00 -8.64 38.23
C ASP A 759 21.82 -9.67 37.09
N ASP A 760 20.64 -9.69 36.45
CA ASP A 760 20.30 -10.55 35.32
C ASP A 760 20.07 -9.78 34.00
N ALA A 761 20.47 -8.49 33.93
CA ALA A 761 20.22 -7.61 32.78
C ALA A 761 20.68 -8.20 31.44
N GLU A 762 21.93 -8.68 31.37
CA GLU A 762 22.51 -9.28 30.16
C GLU A 762 21.67 -10.44 29.61
N ARG A 763 21.13 -11.28 30.52
CA ARG A 763 20.28 -12.41 30.15
C ARG A 763 18.96 -11.92 29.59
N ARG A 764 18.32 -10.94 30.24
CA ARG A 764 17.04 -10.36 29.77
C ARG A 764 17.17 -9.75 28.38
N LEU A 765 18.24 -8.99 28.14
CA LEU A 765 18.56 -8.41 26.83
C LEU A 765 18.71 -9.49 25.75
N ALA A 766 19.48 -10.55 26.03
CA ALA A 766 19.68 -11.66 25.10
C ALA A 766 18.37 -12.42 24.82
N PHE A 767 17.53 -12.67 25.84
CA PHE A 767 16.20 -13.26 25.67
C PHE A 767 15.26 -12.39 24.83
N ALA A 768 15.23 -11.08 25.08
CA ALA A 768 14.41 -10.13 24.32
C ALA A 768 14.81 -10.07 22.84
N LEU A 769 16.11 -10.04 22.55
CA LEU A 769 16.62 -10.03 21.17
C LEU A 769 16.26 -11.31 20.42
N VAL A 770 16.41 -12.49 21.06
CA VAL A 770 16.03 -13.79 20.48
C VAL A 770 14.51 -13.89 20.27
N LEU A 771 13.71 -13.31 21.16
CA LEU A 771 12.25 -13.26 21.03
C LEU A 771 11.82 -12.46 19.80
N GLY A 772 12.37 -11.25 19.62
CA GLY A 772 12.11 -10.43 18.43
C GLY A 772 12.55 -11.11 17.13
N ALA A 773 13.76 -11.68 17.10
CA ALA A 773 14.26 -12.42 15.95
C ALA A 773 13.41 -13.67 15.62
N SER A 774 12.90 -14.37 16.62
CA SER A 774 12.00 -15.52 16.43
C SER A 774 10.69 -15.10 15.79
N ALA A 775 10.07 -14.02 16.27
CA ALA A 775 8.79 -13.52 15.76
C ALA A 775 8.89 -13.08 14.29
N VAL A 776 9.91 -12.30 13.93
CA VAL A 776 10.08 -11.85 12.53
C VAL A 776 10.53 -12.97 11.59
N SER A 777 11.24 -13.97 12.09
CA SER A 777 11.59 -15.18 11.32
C SER A 777 10.36 -16.07 11.07
N ALA A 778 9.46 -16.22 12.05
CA ALA A 778 8.19 -16.90 11.87
C ALA A 778 7.31 -16.18 10.84
N LEU A 779 7.29 -14.84 10.83
CA LEU A 779 6.59 -14.05 9.82
C LEU A 779 7.18 -14.26 8.41
N ALA A 780 8.51 -14.33 8.28
CA ALA A 780 9.18 -14.62 7.02
C ALA A 780 8.84 -16.02 6.49
N LEU A 781 8.78 -17.02 7.37
CA LEU A 781 8.35 -18.38 7.02
C LEU A 781 6.88 -18.42 6.62
N GLY A 782 6.01 -17.65 7.28
CA GLY A 782 4.61 -17.51 6.89
C GLY A 782 4.44 -16.90 5.49
N GLN A 783 5.17 -15.83 5.17
CA GLN A 783 5.20 -15.27 3.80
C GLN A 783 5.63 -16.31 2.75
N TRP A 784 6.64 -17.12 3.08
CA TRP A 784 7.19 -18.12 2.19
C TRP A 784 6.24 -19.31 1.96
N VAL A 785 5.63 -19.84 3.01
CA VAL A 785 4.65 -20.94 2.91
C VAL A 785 3.36 -20.50 2.19
N LEU A 786 2.95 -19.24 2.35
CA LEU A 786 1.72 -18.71 1.74
C LEU A 786 1.92 -18.15 0.32
N GLY A 787 3.15 -18.00 -0.16
CA GLY A 787 3.43 -17.38 -1.46
C GLY A 787 3.15 -15.88 -1.54
N VAL A 788 3.01 -15.17 -0.40
CA VAL A 788 2.56 -13.76 -0.38
C VAL A 788 3.63 -12.81 0.13
N GLY A 789 3.88 -11.74 -0.63
CA GLY A 789 4.83 -10.69 -0.27
C GLY A 789 6.30 -11.05 -0.53
N LEU A 790 6.53 -12.15 -1.25
CA LEU A 790 7.84 -12.61 -1.69
C LEU A 790 8.42 -11.68 -2.77
N VAL A 791 9.75 -11.60 -2.81
CA VAL A 791 10.49 -10.84 -3.82
C VAL A 791 11.27 -11.82 -4.68
N GLY A 792 10.94 -11.89 -5.97
CA GLY A 792 11.69 -12.67 -6.95
C GLY A 792 13.02 -12.00 -7.30
N ALA A 793 14.13 -12.69 -7.07
CA ALA A 793 15.45 -12.28 -7.55
C ALA A 793 16.29 -13.52 -7.89
N ASP A 794 17.11 -13.44 -8.95
CA ASP A 794 18.00 -14.53 -9.40
C ASP A 794 17.29 -15.89 -9.62
N GLY A 795 16.03 -15.86 -10.05
CA GLY A 795 15.22 -17.05 -10.34
C GLY A 795 14.62 -17.73 -9.10
N VAL A 796 14.66 -17.10 -7.93
CA VAL A 796 14.16 -17.67 -6.66
C VAL A 796 13.30 -16.67 -5.90
N GLU A 797 12.26 -17.15 -5.24
CA GLU A 797 11.41 -16.34 -4.35
C GLU A 797 12.03 -16.17 -2.96
N ARG A 798 12.00 -14.93 -2.44
CA ARG A 798 12.74 -14.54 -1.23
C ARG A 798 11.83 -13.82 -0.24
N ALA A 799 11.79 -14.28 1.00
CA ALA A 799 11.01 -13.63 2.06
C ALA A 799 11.74 -12.40 2.63
N ARG A 800 10.97 -11.35 2.96
CA ARG A 800 11.48 -10.08 3.53
C ARG A 800 10.85 -9.66 4.86
N ALA A 801 9.80 -10.34 5.30
CA ALA A 801 8.99 -9.99 6.48
C ALA A 801 8.56 -8.52 6.44
N LEU A 802 9.03 -7.71 7.40
CA LEU A 802 8.75 -6.28 7.53
C LEU A 802 9.82 -5.38 6.87
N TYR A 803 10.92 -5.96 6.35
CA TYR A 803 12.05 -5.19 5.86
C TYR A 803 11.90 -4.83 4.37
N PRO A 804 12.52 -3.72 3.90
CA PRO A 804 12.49 -3.33 2.49
C PRO A 804 13.03 -4.43 1.55
N SER A 805 14.09 -5.13 1.97
CA SER A 805 14.74 -6.20 1.21
C SER A 805 14.97 -7.47 2.05
N PRO A 806 15.04 -8.67 1.41
CA PRO A 806 15.44 -9.92 2.08
C PRO A 806 16.82 -9.85 2.74
N ASN A 807 17.75 -9.08 2.17
CA ASN A 807 19.10 -8.91 2.72
C ASN A 807 19.09 -8.12 4.04
N ASN A 808 18.21 -7.11 4.18
CA ASN A 808 18.10 -6.34 5.42
C ASN A 808 17.54 -7.19 6.56
N LEU A 809 16.53 -8.02 6.28
CA LEU A 809 16.04 -9.04 7.21
C LEU A 809 17.19 -9.99 7.61
N ALA A 810 17.88 -10.57 6.63
CA ALA A 810 18.96 -11.54 6.86
C ALA A 810 20.11 -10.97 7.71
N LEU A 811 20.48 -9.71 7.53
CA LEU A 811 21.48 -9.01 8.34
C LEU A 811 21.05 -8.89 9.82
N PHE A 812 19.76 -8.69 10.09
CA PHE A 812 19.26 -8.67 11.47
C PHE A 812 19.23 -10.08 12.07
N ILE A 813 18.44 -11.00 11.51
CA ILE A 813 18.26 -12.34 12.11
C ILE A 813 19.54 -13.18 12.11
N GLY A 814 20.42 -12.99 11.11
CA GLY A 814 21.73 -13.65 11.06
C GLY A 814 22.72 -13.21 12.15
N ARG A 815 22.58 -11.99 12.69
CA ARG A 815 23.35 -11.52 13.86
C ARG A 815 22.81 -12.09 15.17
N VAL A 816 21.52 -12.42 15.24
CA VAL A 816 20.89 -12.97 16.45
C VAL A 816 21.03 -14.51 16.52
N ALA A 817 21.13 -15.20 15.39
CA ALA A 817 21.27 -16.66 15.33
C ALA A 817 22.40 -17.24 16.24
N PRO A 818 23.62 -16.67 16.29
CA PRO A 818 24.68 -17.16 17.19
C PRO A 818 24.34 -16.95 18.67
N VAL A 819 23.69 -15.83 19.02
CA VAL A 819 23.23 -15.54 20.39
C VAL A 819 22.17 -16.55 20.81
N ALA A 820 21.17 -16.80 19.97
CA ALA A 820 20.15 -17.83 20.20
C ALA A 820 20.77 -19.22 20.42
N PHE A 821 21.77 -19.57 19.61
CA PHE A 821 22.47 -20.86 19.69
C PHE A 821 23.26 -21.02 20.99
N VAL A 822 24.01 -19.99 21.42
CA VAL A 822 24.73 -20.00 22.70
C VAL A 822 23.76 -20.13 23.88
N LEU A 823 22.65 -19.38 23.88
CA LEU A 823 21.62 -19.51 24.93
C LEU A 823 20.97 -20.90 24.94
N ALA A 824 20.72 -21.51 23.78
CA ALA A 824 20.14 -22.85 23.67
C ALA A 824 21.08 -23.99 24.15
N LEU A 825 22.39 -23.74 24.16
CA LEU A 825 23.42 -24.64 24.69
C LEU A 825 23.80 -24.37 26.16
N TRP A 826 23.50 -23.18 26.69
CA TRP A 826 23.93 -22.78 28.03
C TRP A 826 23.32 -23.67 29.13
N PRO A 827 24.11 -24.17 30.10
CA PRO A 827 23.61 -24.94 31.23
C PRO A 827 22.91 -24.04 32.26
N LEU A 828 21.72 -23.57 31.91
CA LEU A 828 20.82 -22.85 32.81
C LEU A 828 20.52 -23.74 34.03
N HIS A 829 21.05 -23.36 35.20
CA HIS A 829 20.79 -24.02 36.49
C HIS A 829 19.32 -23.90 36.92
N THR A 830 18.50 -23.10 36.22
CA THR A 830 17.06 -23.03 36.44
C THR A 830 16.32 -24.24 35.87
N GLY A 831 15.43 -24.84 36.66
CA GLY A 831 14.72 -26.10 36.37
C GLY A 831 13.66 -26.06 35.26
N HIS A 832 13.52 -24.96 34.51
CA HIS A 832 12.43 -24.79 33.55
C HIS A 832 12.73 -25.39 32.17
N ARG A 833 12.46 -26.69 32.02
CA ARG A 833 12.51 -27.44 30.74
C ARG A 833 11.91 -26.67 29.54
N LEU A 834 10.77 -26.00 29.74
CA LEU A 834 10.07 -25.25 28.68
C LEU A 834 10.89 -24.11 28.06
N VAL A 835 11.68 -23.37 28.86
CA VAL A 835 12.51 -22.26 28.35
C VAL A 835 13.63 -22.79 27.45
N ARG A 836 14.19 -23.97 27.79
CA ARG A 836 15.22 -24.65 26.99
C ARG A 836 14.64 -25.16 25.66
N TRP A 837 13.41 -25.68 25.68
CA TRP A 837 12.69 -26.06 24.45
C TRP A 837 12.38 -24.86 23.57
N TRP A 838 11.90 -23.76 24.13
CA TRP A 838 11.65 -22.53 23.39
C TRP A 838 12.93 -21.98 22.75
N LEU A 839 14.03 -21.86 23.50
CA LEU A 839 15.32 -21.41 22.95
C LEU A 839 15.82 -22.28 21.78
N ARG A 840 15.65 -23.61 21.87
CA ARG A 840 16.01 -24.54 20.79
C ARG A 840 15.09 -24.38 19.57
N ALA A 841 13.78 -24.22 19.78
CA ALA A 841 12.83 -23.93 18.71
C ALA A 841 13.13 -22.58 18.02
N SER A 842 13.46 -21.55 18.80
CA SER A 842 13.89 -20.24 18.31
C SER A 842 15.12 -20.33 17.40
N VAL A 843 16.12 -21.15 17.74
CA VAL A 843 17.28 -21.40 16.83
C VAL A 843 16.81 -21.97 15.50
N VAL A 844 15.94 -22.98 15.50
CA VAL A 844 15.42 -23.59 14.26
C VAL A 844 14.63 -22.57 13.44
N VAL A 845 13.72 -21.82 14.06
CA VAL A 845 12.89 -20.80 13.39
C VAL A 845 13.75 -19.66 12.83
N ILE A 846 14.76 -19.20 13.56
CA ILE A 846 15.68 -18.15 13.09
C ILE A 846 16.55 -18.64 11.93
N VAL A 847 17.10 -19.85 11.99
CA VAL A 847 17.90 -20.43 10.90
C VAL A 847 17.06 -20.70 9.66
N ALA A 848 15.83 -21.19 9.82
CA ALA A 848 14.89 -21.36 8.71
C ALA A 848 14.47 -20.00 8.12
N GLY A 849 14.26 -18.98 8.95
CA GLY A 849 14.06 -17.59 8.52
C GLY A 849 15.22 -17.07 7.68
N VAL A 850 16.47 -17.32 8.11
CA VAL A 850 17.69 -16.99 7.34
C VAL A 850 17.70 -17.72 5.99
N ALA A 851 17.30 -19.00 5.95
CA ALA A 851 17.22 -19.78 4.71
C ALA A 851 16.26 -19.14 3.69
N VAL A 852 15.01 -18.84 4.06
CA VAL A 852 14.01 -18.27 3.12
C VAL A 852 14.33 -16.84 2.65
N THR A 853 15.34 -16.16 3.21
CA THR A 853 15.84 -14.90 2.63
C THR A 853 16.72 -15.08 1.39
N TYR A 854 17.23 -16.29 1.13
CA TYR A 854 18.24 -16.59 0.09
C TYR A 854 19.50 -15.71 0.12
N SER A 855 19.85 -15.12 1.27
CA SER A 855 21.04 -14.28 1.40
C SER A 855 22.30 -15.12 1.63
N ARG A 856 22.98 -15.49 0.53
CA ARG A 856 24.22 -16.32 0.54
C ARG A 856 25.27 -15.84 1.54
N GLY A 857 25.46 -14.53 1.68
CA GLY A 857 26.38 -13.93 2.65
C GLY A 857 25.97 -14.17 4.10
N ALA A 858 24.68 -14.05 4.42
CA ALA A 858 24.15 -14.35 5.75
C ALA A 858 24.23 -15.86 6.08
N TRP A 859 23.97 -16.73 5.10
CA TRP A 859 24.12 -18.18 5.24
C TRP A 859 25.55 -18.55 5.66
N LEU A 860 26.56 -18.03 4.94
CA LEU A 860 27.96 -18.26 5.24
C LEU A 860 28.36 -17.70 6.61
N ALA A 861 27.95 -16.47 6.93
CA ALA A 861 28.24 -15.83 8.21
C ALA A 861 27.65 -16.61 9.40
N VAL A 862 26.39 -17.05 9.31
CA VAL A 862 25.73 -17.87 10.33
C VAL A 862 26.43 -19.23 10.46
N ALA A 863 26.76 -19.91 9.36
CA ALA A 863 27.47 -21.19 9.40
C ALA A 863 28.85 -21.08 10.10
N ILE A 864 29.63 -20.05 9.79
CA ILE A 864 30.92 -19.78 10.44
C ILE A 864 30.74 -19.49 11.93
N ALA A 865 29.75 -18.65 12.28
CA ALA A 865 29.49 -18.27 13.67
C ALA A 865 29.02 -19.47 14.51
N LEU A 866 28.06 -20.25 14.04
CA LEU A 866 27.57 -21.46 14.71
C LEU A 866 28.69 -22.49 14.89
N ARG A 867 29.54 -22.69 13.88
CA ARG A 867 30.74 -23.55 13.99
C ARG A 867 31.70 -23.06 15.08
N ARG A 868 31.98 -21.75 15.15
CA ARG A 868 32.83 -21.18 16.22
C ARG A 868 32.20 -21.35 17.60
N CYS A 869 30.90 -21.12 17.75
CA CYS A 869 30.18 -21.33 19.01
C CYS A 869 30.20 -22.81 19.46
N ALA A 870 30.07 -23.76 18.53
CA ALA A 870 30.16 -25.19 18.82
C ALA A 870 31.58 -25.63 19.23
N ILE A 871 32.62 -25.09 18.59
CA ILE A 871 34.02 -25.33 18.98
C ILE A 871 34.28 -24.73 20.37
N ALA A 872 33.81 -23.52 20.65
CA ALA A 872 33.97 -22.88 21.95
C ALA A 872 33.27 -23.66 23.07
N SER A 873 32.02 -24.11 22.86
CA SER A 873 31.28 -24.88 23.87
C SER A 873 31.90 -26.26 24.14
N SER A 874 32.58 -26.87 23.15
CA SER A 874 33.34 -28.11 23.34
C SER A 874 34.61 -27.94 24.19
N ARG A 875 35.12 -26.71 24.35
CA ARG A 875 36.36 -26.39 25.08
C ARG A 875 36.14 -25.87 26.49
N CYS A 876 34.90 -25.54 26.88
CA CYS A 876 34.59 -25.17 28.26
C CYS A 876 34.64 -26.40 29.17
N PRO A 877 35.46 -26.43 30.24
CA PRO A 877 35.44 -27.53 31.19
C PRO A 877 34.07 -27.57 31.89
N ARG A 878 33.38 -28.72 31.80
CA ARG A 878 32.21 -28.98 32.66
C ARG A 878 32.67 -28.94 34.11
N ALA A 879 32.13 -27.99 34.89
CA ALA A 879 32.28 -28.02 36.34
C ALA A 879 31.83 -29.40 36.85
N ARG A 880 32.75 -30.15 37.47
CA ARG A 880 32.45 -31.46 38.05
C ARG A 880 31.59 -31.23 39.29
N ASN A 881 30.55 -32.04 39.44
CA ASN A 881 29.86 -32.17 40.73
C ASN A 881 30.86 -32.73 41.75
N ASN A 882 31.30 -31.92 42.71
CA ASN A 882 31.88 -32.43 43.95
C ASN A 882 30.71 -32.83 44.87
N THR A 883 30.28 -34.07 44.76
CA THR A 883 29.53 -34.76 45.81
C THR A 883 30.51 -35.63 46.59
N GLY A 884 30.84 -35.21 47.80
CA GLY A 884 31.62 -35.98 48.77
C GLY A 884 31.20 -35.52 50.17
N GLY A 885 30.70 -36.47 50.97
CA GLY A 885 29.90 -36.20 52.18
C GLY A 885 28.51 -36.78 51.99
#